data_AF-A0A1H8BY39-F1
#
_entry.id   AF-A0A1H8BY39-F1
#
_cell.length_a   1.000
_cell.length_b   1.000
_cell.length_c   1.000
_cell.angle_alpha   90.00
_cell.angle_beta   90.00
_cell.angle_gamma   90.00
#
_symmetry.space_group_name_H-M   'P 1'
#
loop_
_entity.id
_entity.type
_entity.pdbx_description
1 polymer ?
#
loop_
_entity_poly.entity_id
_entity_poly.type
_entity_poly.pdbx_seq_one_letter_code
_entity_poly.pdbx_strand_id
1 'polypeptide(L)'
;MRLRPLIVCSIVLALLPAATPAYADDQVPTPAPAAQATAPPPPTALPTDPATDPATEPTGPPTTEPPTAEPPASDAPPSEPSEAAPSDSAPPAPEDKVEEGLGVDGGTVRAIVELADPAQDAPVAAQAARESVDVVLQPRTQEQPFMVVEGTAEELAALAEDPRVTSIHRDRTFTPTAVGGNLKLIGADQAHAKGFTGAGQAVAVLDTGIDRDHPYFGNRIVAEACFSNAEQGVRSLCPNGQPQQTGAGAADAATAACLADGVNLCEHGTHVAGIAAGGGGVAPGAGIVAVQVFSRVDDEDVCGEPSCLLAFESSLRQAMDWVATLTQPVAAVNLSLGGELSETACDTGEDGAVFKQKIDALLAKGVATVVAAGNEYFEGASYPACVSTAVAVGASDDADAMADFSNRGALVDLFAPGVDVESSVPDNQMAVHSGTSMAAPHVAGALALMKAASPDTPMAELVEKLKASGRPYVYQANGAQVTTPRLDLAAALAGAATQPPVTQTPVVPEPWPTDDASPDDPSDGGAPAPGPTDDGRDTGDPDPAPTSTATSSPVPLPTVTVTVTVTPTPSPSSSAGVCTRGTAGGRMSARQWAVEVHRSSGTIADATLVCYLKLIQKASKVFPETTKASSLGKAYRVLKSSGTAKAKLDAALLTGWLNWAHGGANATTALKAAEKVRLSGKASSAALRRAAKTLTR
;
A
#
# COMPACT_ATOMS: atom_id res chain seq x y z
N MET A 1 -54.16 -39.35 -17.47
CA MET A 1 -54.32 -38.61 -18.74
C MET A 1 -52.93 -38.25 -19.25
N ARG A 2 -52.66 -38.54 -20.53
CA ARG A 2 -51.37 -38.45 -21.27
C ARG A 2 -50.79 -37.00 -21.23
N LEU A 3 -49.51 -36.66 -21.42
CA LEU A 3 -48.42 -37.14 -22.29
C LEU A 3 -47.02 -36.83 -21.67
N ARG A 4 -46.03 -37.70 -21.94
CA ARG A 4 -44.55 -37.43 -21.98
C ARG A 4 -44.18 -36.89 -23.39
N PRO A 5 -43.04 -36.20 -23.67
CA PRO A 5 -41.67 -36.80 -23.80
C PRO A 5 -40.50 -35.80 -23.57
N LEU A 6 -39.18 -36.03 -23.72
CA LEU A 6 -38.16 -37.12 -23.79
C LEU A 6 -36.79 -36.39 -23.53
N ILE A 7 -35.79 -36.93 -22.78
CA ILE A 7 -34.56 -37.68 -23.21
C ILE A 7 -33.65 -36.83 -24.15
N VAL A 8 -32.31 -36.70 -24.00
CA VAL A 8 -31.25 -37.73 -24.08
C VAL A 8 -29.89 -37.20 -23.57
N CYS A 9 -29.15 -38.13 -22.95
CA CYS A 9 -27.78 -38.12 -22.47
C CYS A 9 -26.82 -38.82 -23.48
N SER A 10 -25.52 -38.49 -23.51
CA SER A 10 -24.32 -39.37 -23.77
C SER A 10 -23.15 -38.52 -24.29
N ILE A 11 -21.99 -38.39 -23.61
CA ILE A 11 -20.82 -39.30 -23.49
C ILE A 11 -20.27 -39.79 -24.85
N VAL A 12 -19.02 -39.44 -25.18
CA VAL A 12 -17.92 -40.24 -25.81
C VAL A 12 -16.63 -39.38 -25.71
N LEU A 13 -15.61 -39.73 -24.91
CA LEU A 13 -14.44 -40.61 -25.13
C LEU A 13 -13.32 -40.04 -26.04
N ALA A 14 -12.11 -40.00 -25.47
CA ALA A 14 -10.84 -39.54 -26.04
C ALA A 14 -10.28 -40.45 -27.15
N LEU A 15 -9.40 -39.90 -28.00
CA LEU A 15 -8.32 -40.59 -28.73
C LEU A 15 -7.30 -39.57 -29.31
N LEU A 16 -6.01 -39.80 -29.04
CA LEU A 16 -4.83 -39.23 -29.73
C LEU A 16 -4.65 -39.88 -31.13
N PRO A 17 -3.85 -39.29 -32.04
CA PRO A 17 -2.50 -39.85 -32.30
C PRO A 17 -1.42 -38.83 -32.72
N ALA A 18 -0.20 -39.35 -32.91
CA ALA A 18 1.11 -38.69 -33.05
C ALA A 18 1.65 -38.49 -34.49
N ALA A 19 2.57 -37.50 -34.62
CA ALA A 19 3.83 -37.39 -35.38
C ALA A 19 3.99 -37.73 -36.91
N THR A 20 4.23 -36.66 -37.72
CA THR A 20 5.31 -36.39 -38.75
C THR A 20 5.53 -37.32 -39.98
N PRO A 21 6.34 -36.97 -41.03
CA PRO A 21 6.80 -35.67 -41.61
C PRO A 21 6.66 -35.59 -43.17
N ALA A 22 6.85 -34.41 -43.80
CA ALA A 22 7.47 -34.30 -45.15
C ALA A 22 7.77 -32.85 -45.61
N TYR A 23 8.97 -32.72 -46.19
CA TYR A 23 9.61 -31.65 -46.96
C TYR A 23 8.80 -31.09 -48.16
N ALA A 24 8.93 -29.79 -48.46
CA ALA A 24 9.75 -29.26 -49.58
C ALA A 24 9.30 -27.84 -50.02
N ASP A 25 10.24 -26.92 -49.93
CA ASP A 25 10.64 -25.86 -50.88
C ASP A 25 9.63 -24.86 -51.50
N ASP A 26 10.00 -23.58 -51.33
CA ASP A 26 10.37 -22.63 -52.39
C ASP A 26 9.69 -21.24 -52.38
N GLN A 27 10.57 -20.24 -52.61
CA GLN A 27 10.34 -18.86 -53.09
C GLN A 27 9.98 -17.73 -52.10
N VAL A 28 11.07 -17.17 -51.57
CA VAL A 28 11.28 -15.75 -51.21
C VAL A 28 11.13 -14.84 -52.45
N PRO A 29 10.61 -13.60 -52.32
CA PRO A 29 11.01 -12.50 -53.19
C PRO A 29 11.84 -11.46 -52.42
N THR A 30 13.08 -11.33 -52.87
CA THR A 30 14.08 -10.31 -52.54
C THR A 30 13.63 -8.90 -52.98
N PRO A 31 13.94 -7.82 -52.23
CA PRO A 31 13.84 -6.46 -52.73
C PRO A 31 15.11 -6.06 -53.52
N ALA A 32 14.91 -5.39 -54.66
CA ALA A 32 15.96 -4.81 -55.52
C ALA A 32 16.20 -3.31 -55.21
N PRO A 33 17.33 -2.70 -55.63
CA PRO A 33 18.15 -1.85 -54.76
C PRO A 33 18.10 -0.33 -54.99
N ALA A 34 18.48 0.38 -53.91
CA ALA A 34 19.23 1.63 -53.75
C ALA A 34 19.11 2.78 -54.79
N ALA A 35 18.70 3.95 -54.27
CA ALA A 35 19.12 5.26 -54.76
C ALA A 35 19.88 6.01 -53.64
N GLN A 36 21.11 6.40 -53.96
CA GLN A 36 22.02 7.16 -53.12
C GLN A 36 21.53 8.59 -52.90
N ALA A 37 21.59 9.08 -51.65
CA ALA A 37 21.54 10.50 -51.35
C ALA A 37 22.78 10.87 -50.51
N THR A 38 23.53 11.81 -51.06
CA THR A 38 24.83 12.30 -50.62
C THR A 38 24.74 13.23 -49.40
N ALA A 39 25.77 13.19 -48.56
CA ALA A 39 25.96 14.04 -47.39
C ALA A 39 26.18 15.53 -47.75
N PRO A 40 25.72 16.49 -46.91
CA PRO A 40 26.11 17.89 -47.03
C PRO A 40 27.47 18.19 -46.36
N PRO A 41 28.24 19.19 -46.87
CA PRO A 41 29.60 19.52 -46.42
C PRO A 41 29.63 20.43 -45.16
N PRO A 42 30.80 20.57 -44.50
CA PRO A 42 30.94 21.25 -43.21
C PRO A 42 31.09 22.78 -43.34
N PRO A 43 30.72 23.58 -42.32
CA PRO A 43 31.03 25.01 -42.31
C PRO A 43 32.49 25.28 -41.90
N THR A 44 33.15 26.16 -42.65
CA THR A 44 34.53 26.62 -42.43
C THR A 44 34.55 27.99 -41.72
N ALA A 45 35.63 28.20 -40.99
CA ALA A 45 36.04 29.25 -40.05
C ALA A 45 35.71 30.75 -40.28
N LEU A 46 35.60 31.42 -39.12
CA LEU A 46 35.83 32.84 -38.73
C LEU A 46 37.01 33.56 -39.44
N PRO A 47 37.10 34.92 -39.41
CA PRO A 47 37.82 35.58 -38.30
C PRO A 47 37.43 37.03 -37.90
N THR A 48 37.95 37.39 -36.72
CA THR A 48 38.39 38.72 -36.20
C THR A 48 37.47 39.61 -35.33
N ASP A 49 37.75 39.51 -34.03
CA ASP A 49 37.70 40.48 -32.91
C ASP A 49 38.43 41.82 -33.23
N PRO A 50 38.29 42.94 -32.44
CA PRO A 50 38.76 42.94 -31.05
C PRO A 50 38.07 43.87 -30.01
N ALA A 51 38.08 43.37 -28.76
CA ALA A 51 38.54 44.00 -27.50
C ALA A 51 37.92 45.32 -26.99
N THR A 52 37.36 45.32 -25.77
CA THR A 52 38.02 45.75 -24.51
C THR A 52 37.06 45.76 -23.31
N ASP A 53 37.45 45.07 -22.24
CA ASP A 53 37.04 45.22 -20.82
C ASP A 53 37.91 46.34 -20.16
N PRO A 54 37.80 46.79 -18.87
CA PRO A 54 37.04 46.22 -17.74
C PRO A 54 36.36 47.22 -16.74
N ALA A 55 35.62 46.61 -15.80
CA ALA A 55 35.15 47.00 -14.46
C ALA A 55 35.62 48.30 -13.76
N THR A 56 34.68 48.98 -13.07
CA THR A 56 34.89 49.59 -11.73
C THR A 56 33.55 50.00 -11.05
N GLU A 57 33.24 49.43 -9.89
CA GLU A 57 32.49 50.07 -8.78
C GLU A 57 33.51 50.86 -7.91
N PRO A 58 33.17 51.77 -6.94
CA PRO A 58 32.00 51.75 -6.04
C PRO A 58 31.40 53.12 -5.60
N THR A 59 30.44 53.09 -4.66
CA THR A 59 30.12 54.06 -3.56
C THR A 59 28.77 54.82 -3.56
N GLY A 60 28.00 54.65 -2.46
CA GLY A 60 27.28 55.75 -1.77
C GLY A 60 25.73 55.72 -1.77
N PRO A 61 25.05 56.09 -0.66
CA PRO A 61 23.74 55.54 -0.25
C PRO A 61 22.50 56.42 -0.58
N PRO A 62 21.25 55.91 -0.49
CA PRO A 62 20.05 56.74 -0.57
C PRO A 62 19.53 57.14 0.82
N THR A 63 18.97 58.35 0.90
CA THR A 63 18.17 58.85 2.03
C THR A 63 16.86 59.46 1.52
N THR A 64 15.84 59.36 2.38
CA THR A 64 14.60 60.16 2.52
C THR A 64 13.35 59.88 1.65
N GLU A 65 12.36 59.30 2.35
CA GLU A 65 10.87 59.42 2.25
C GLU A 65 10.33 60.88 2.40
N PRO A 66 9.00 61.17 2.41
CA PRO A 66 7.79 60.56 1.79
C PRO A 66 6.87 61.64 1.14
N PRO A 67 5.59 61.36 0.78
CA PRO A 67 4.52 62.06 1.50
C PRO A 67 3.16 61.33 1.70
N THR A 68 2.45 61.84 2.71
CA THR A 68 1.08 61.66 3.22
C THR A 68 -0.09 61.96 2.25
N ALA A 69 -1.24 61.29 2.43
CA ALA A 69 -2.59 61.91 2.42
C ALA A 69 -3.74 60.92 2.76
N GLU A 70 -4.70 61.38 3.57
CA GLU A 70 -6.10 60.92 3.78
C GLU A 70 -6.93 62.20 4.12
N PRO A 71 -8.30 62.24 4.13
CA PRO A 71 -9.37 61.56 3.38
C PRO A 71 -10.34 62.59 2.70
N PRO A 72 -11.55 62.23 2.18
CA PRO A 72 -12.78 62.28 3.00
C PRO A 72 -13.93 61.29 2.61
N ALA A 73 -14.98 61.25 3.45
CA ALA A 73 -16.19 60.41 3.37
C ALA A 73 -17.41 61.05 2.65
N SER A 74 -18.31 60.25 2.05
CA SER A 74 -19.74 60.09 2.42
C SER A 74 -20.60 59.32 1.39
N ASP A 75 -21.58 58.57 1.93
CA ASP A 75 -22.92 58.20 1.42
C ASP A 75 -23.16 57.11 0.36
N ALA A 76 -23.61 55.94 0.84
CA ALA A 76 -24.48 54.98 0.13
C ALA A 76 -25.49 54.33 1.12
N PRO A 77 -26.72 53.97 0.68
CA PRO A 77 -27.87 53.60 1.53
C PRO A 77 -27.81 52.14 2.05
N PRO A 78 -28.64 51.76 3.05
CA PRO A 78 -28.51 50.47 3.73
C PRO A 78 -29.11 49.33 2.89
N SER A 79 -28.27 48.34 2.57
CA SER A 79 -28.70 47.02 2.09
C SER A 79 -29.00 46.13 3.29
N GLU A 80 -30.13 45.45 3.26
CA GLU A 80 -30.56 44.45 4.23
C GLU A 80 -29.51 43.33 4.42
N PRO A 81 -29.44 42.68 5.61
CA PRO A 81 -28.51 41.57 5.83
C PRO A 81 -28.94 40.38 4.97
N SER A 82 -28.12 40.04 3.97
CA SER A 82 -28.15 38.71 3.36
C SER A 82 -27.72 37.70 4.42
N GLU A 83 -28.64 36.84 4.83
CA GLU A 83 -28.37 35.66 5.64
C GLU A 83 -27.16 34.91 5.05
N ALA A 84 -26.14 34.74 5.87
CA ALA A 84 -25.08 33.78 5.61
C ALA A 84 -25.72 32.39 5.50
N ALA A 85 -25.50 31.72 4.38
CA ALA A 85 -25.77 30.30 4.29
C ALA A 85 -24.93 29.58 5.37
N PRO A 86 -25.51 28.70 6.20
CA PRO A 86 -24.73 27.94 7.16
C PRO A 86 -23.78 27.02 6.38
N SER A 87 -22.48 27.09 6.68
CA SER A 87 -21.51 26.09 6.27
C SER A 87 -21.83 24.81 7.05
N ASP A 88 -22.56 23.91 6.41
CA ASP A 88 -23.01 22.63 6.98
C ASP A 88 -21.92 21.54 6.84
N SER A 89 -20.65 21.91 6.98
CA SER A 89 -19.59 20.92 7.24
C SER A 89 -19.55 20.71 8.75
N ALA A 90 -20.14 19.61 9.21
CA ALA A 90 -19.94 19.16 10.58
C ALA A 90 -18.43 19.11 10.88
N PRO A 91 -17.98 19.52 12.08
CA PRO A 91 -16.59 19.36 12.45
C PRO A 91 -16.19 17.87 12.29
N PRO A 92 -14.94 17.59 11.85
CA PRO A 92 -14.49 16.22 11.62
C PRO A 92 -14.74 15.37 12.87
N ALA A 93 -15.11 14.12 12.66
CA ALA A 93 -15.27 13.22 13.79
C ALA A 93 -13.91 13.14 14.53
N PRO A 94 -13.92 13.00 15.86
CA PRO A 94 -12.69 12.96 16.66
C PRO A 94 -11.67 11.93 16.15
N GLU A 95 -12.17 10.79 15.65
CA GLU A 95 -11.36 9.75 14.97
C GLU A 95 -10.69 10.22 13.67
N ASP A 96 -11.30 11.14 12.92
CA ASP A 96 -10.74 11.68 11.66
C ASP A 96 -9.64 12.72 11.90
N LYS A 97 -9.52 13.22 13.14
CA LYS A 97 -8.49 14.19 13.52
C LYS A 97 -7.16 13.55 13.86
N VAL A 98 -7.13 12.25 14.17
CA VAL A 98 -5.92 11.53 14.60
C VAL A 98 -5.34 10.78 13.40
N GLU A 99 -4.04 10.98 13.11
CA GLU A 99 -3.33 10.24 12.06
C GLU A 99 -3.52 8.73 12.22
N GLU A 100 -3.88 8.05 11.14
CA GLU A 100 -4.10 6.60 11.13
C GLU A 100 -2.82 5.86 11.58
N GLY A 101 -2.94 5.00 12.60
CA GLY A 101 -1.79 4.27 13.16
C GLY A 101 -0.94 5.05 14.16
N LEU A 102 -1.41 6.19 14.66
CA LEU A 102 -0.72 6.94 15.71
C LEU A 102 -0.91 6.29 17.10
N GLY A 103 0.17 5.85 17.73
CA GLY A 103 0.17 5.33 19.12
C GLY A 103 -0.46 3.94 19.29
N VAL A 104 -0.77 3.26 18.18
CA VAL A 104 -1.48 1.95 18.16
C VAL A 104 -0.63 0.79 18.70
N ASP A 105 0.67 1.03 18.92
CA ASP A 105 1.62 0.05 19.48
C ASP A 105 1.61 0.00 21.02
N GLY A 106 0.65 0.70 21.67
CA GLY A 106 0.45 0.70 23.13
C GLY A 106 1.50 1.45 23.95
N GLY A 107 2.53 1.98 23.29
CA GLY A 107 3.48 2.93 23.87
C GLY A 107 3.00 4.37 23.75
N THR A 108 3.57 5.26 24.57
CA THR A 108 3.38 6.69 24.37
C THR A 108 4.09 7.11 23.08
N VAL A 109 3.37 7.82 22.22
CA VAL A 109 3.94 8.39 20.99
C VAL A 109 4.01 9.90 21.13
N ARG A 110 5.14 10.45 20.69
CA ARG A 110 5.30 11.90 20.58
C ARG A 110 4.51 12.40 19.38
N ALA A 111 3.57 13.31 19.62
CA ALA A 111 2.62 13.80 18.64
C ALA A 111 2.53 15.34 18.66
N ILE A 112 2.22 15.91 17.50
CA ILE A 112 1.88 17.33 17.34
C ILE A 112 0.36 17.44 17.37
N VAL A 113 -0.14 18.30 18.25
CA VAL A 113 -1.55 18.66 18.37
C VAL A 113 -1.73 20.04 17.77
N GLU A 114 -2.38 20.11 16.61
CA GLU A 114 -2.76 21.35 15.95
C GLU A 114 -4.01 21.94 16.61
N LEU A 115 -3.99 23.25 16.83
CA LEU A 115 -5.02 24.01 17.53
C LEU A 115 -5.71 24.96 16.56
N ALA A 116 -6.99 25.21 16.79
CA ALA A 116 -7.74 26.18 15.98
C ALA A 116 -7.29 27.64 16.18
N ASP A 117 -6.70 27.96 17.34
CA ASP A 117 -6.25 29.30 17.72
C ASP A 117 -5.12 29.20 18.79
N PRO A 118 -3.98 29.91 18.64
CA PRO A 118 -2.91 29.92 19.65
C PRO A 118 -3.37 30.30 21.07
N ALA A 119 -4.46 31.06 21.21
CA ALA A 119 -5.04 31.40 22.51
C ALA A 119 -5.62 30.20 23.28
N GLN A 120 -5.82 29.05 22.60
CA GLN A 120 -6.37 27.83 23.17
C GLN A 120 -5.31 26.88 23.74
N ASP A 121 -4.03 27.21 23.62
CA ASP A 121 -2.90 26.40 24.09
C ASP A 121 -3.04 26.01 25.58
N ALA A 122 -3.12 26.99 26.49
CA ALA A 122 -3.24 26.69 27.93
C ALA A 122 -4.51 25.90 28.30
N PRO A 123 -5.70 26.22 27.75
CA PRO A 123 -6.91 25.42 27.97
C PRO A 123 -6.88 23.99 27.42
N VAL A 124 -6.17 23.73 26.31
CA VAL A 124 -5.99 22.37 25.74
C VAL A 124 -4.90 21.63 26.49
N ALA A 125 -3.83 22.28 26.95
CA ALA A 125 -2.83 21.67 27.81
C ALA A 125 -3.42 21.19 29.16
N ALA A 126 -4.36 21.95 29.71
CA ALA A 126 -5.11 21.53 30.90
C ALA A 126 -6.12 20.40 30.62
N GLN A 127 -6.53 20.21 29.37
CA GLN A 127 -7.30 19.04 28.92
C GLN A 127 -6.36 17.84 28.76
N ALA A 128 -5.22 17.99 28.09
CA ALA A 128 -4.19 16.98 27.95
C ALA A 128 -3.78 16.38 29.30
N ALA A 129 -3.50 17.20 30.30
CA ALA A 129 -3.19 16.74 31.65
C ALA A 129 -4.35 15.98 32.35
N ARG A 130 -5.60 16.24 31.98
CA ARG A 130 -6.78 15.49 32.48
C ARG A 130 -6.93 14.14 31.78
N GLU A 131 -6.50 14.05 30.53
CA GLU A 131 -6.46 12.83 29.73
C GLU A 131 -5.14 12.06 29.88
N SER A 132 -4.31 12.43 30.86
CA SER A 132 -2.97 11.83 31.10
C SER A 132 -1.98 11.97 29.92
N VAL A 133 -2.27 12.87 28.98
CA VAL A 133 -1.36 13.25 27.90
C VAL A 133 -0.30 14.22 28.44
N ASP A 134 0.96 13.82 28.38
CA ASP A 134 2.10 14.62 28.83
C ASP A 134 2.41 15.70 27.81
N VAL A 135 2.35 16.98 28.22
CA VAL A 135 2.73 18.08 27.32
C VAL A 135 4.25 18.25 27.31
N VAL A 136 4.87 17.84 26.20
CA VAL A 136 6.32 17.84 25.99
C VAL A 136 6.84 19.22 25.60
N LEU A 137 6.09 19.96 24.78
CA LEU A 137 6.46 21.30 24.33
C LEU A 137 5.22 22.18 24.13
N GLN A 138 5.25 23.36 24.74
CA GLN A 138 4.37 24.48 24.40
C GLN A 138 5.23 25.59 23.80
N PRO A 139 5.00 26.01 22.54
CA PRO A 139 5.73 27.10 21.94
C PRO A 139 5.58 28.38 22.79
N ARG A 140 6.69 28.99 23.18
CA ARG A 140 6.70 30.13 24.13
C ARG A 140 6.17 31.46 23.54
N THR A 141 5.83 31.48 22.27
CA THR A 141 5.29 32.64 21.54
C THR A 141 3.84 32.35 21.15
N GLN A 142 2.90 33.23 21.52
CA GLN A 142 1.44 33.12 21.25
C GLN A 142 1.05 33.17 19.75
N GLU A 143 1.96 32.82 18.86
CA GLU A 143 1.79 32.89 17.39
C GLU A 143 1.77 31.51 16.74
N GLN A 144 2.08 30.43 17.46
CA GLN A 144 2.12 29.07 16.91
C GLN A 144 0.95 28.26 17.47
N PRO A 145 -0.02 27.83 16.63
CA PRO A 145 -1.22 27.14 17.07
C PRO A 145 -0.99 25.63 17.20
N PHE A 146 0.10 25.20 17.85
CA PHE A 146 0.32 23.78 18.09
C PHE A 146 1.01 23.55 19.43
N MET A 147 0.87 22.34 19.97
CA MET A 147 1.68 21.84 21.08
C MET A 147 2.21 20.45 20.75
N VAL A 148 3.32 20.08 21.37
CA VAL A 148 3.82 18.71 21.30
C VAL A 148 3.45 18.00 22.58
N VAL A 149 2.86 16.83 22.41
CA VAL A 149 2.44 15.97 23.50
C VAL A 149 3.04 14.58 23.35
N GLU A 150 3.00 13.82 24.43
CA GLU A 150 3.33 12.41 24.47
C GLU A 150 2.18 11.68 25.17
N GLY A 151 1.59 10.72 24.48
CA GLY A 151 0.42 9.99 24.96
C GLY A 151 0.15 8.74 24.14
N THR A 152 -0.66 7.83 24.67
CA THR A 152 -1.08 6.61 23.96
C THR A 152 -2.16 6.93 22.91
N ALA A 153 -2.49 5.97 22.04
CA ALA A 153 -3.59 6.14 21.07
C ALA A 153 -4.90 6.56 21.74
N GLU A 154 -5.23 6.00 22.91
CA GLU A 154 -6.45 6.32 23.64
C GLU A 154 -6.42 7.73 24.22
N GLU A 155 -5.29 8.13 24.80
CA GLU A 155 -5.10 9.45 25.40
C GLU A 155 -5.12 10.55 24.32
N LEU A 156 -4.52 10.28 23.15
CA LEU A 156 -4.55 11.17 22.00
C LEU A 156 -5.94 11.25 21.35
N ALA A 157 -6.66 10.13 21.23
CA ALA A 157 -8.04 10.14 20.75
C ALA A 157 -8.97 10.91 21.71
N ALA A 158 -8.80 10.74 23.02
CA ALA A 158 -9.54 11.51 24.03
C ALA A 158 -9.22 13.01 23.96
N LEU A 159 -7.97 13.37 23.64
CA LEU A 159 -7.59 14.75 23.40
C LEU A 159 -8.20 15.31 22.09
N ALA A 160 -8.37 14.50 21.05
CA ALA A 160 -8.96 14.89 19.77
C ALA A 160 -10.46 15.24 19.83
N GLU A 161 -11.16 14.72 20.85
CA GLU A 161 -12.54 15.10 21.20
C GLU A 161 -12.65 16.58 21.57
N ASP A 162 -11.55 17.21 22.00
CA ASP A 162 -11.55 18.63 22.29
C ASP A 162 -11.83 19.44 21.00
N PRO A 163 -12.90 20.25 20.95
CA PRO A 163 -13.26 20.99 19.75
C PRO A 163 -12.21 22.05 19.36
N ARG A 164 -11.25 22.35 20.25
CA ARG A 164 -10.15 23.28 20.01
C ARG A 164 -8.97 22.62 19.27
N VAL A 165 -8.95 21.28 19.21
CA VAL A 165 -7.97 20.48 18.47
C VAL A 165 -8.47 20.27 17.04
N THR A 166 -7.64 20.60 16.06
CA THR A 166 -7.94 20.45 14.63
C THR A 166 -7.37 19.17 14.04
N SER A 167 -6.18 18.76 14.46
CA SER A 167 -5.58 17.48 14.10
C SER A 167 -4.51 17.06 15.11
N ILE A 168 -4.22 15.76 15.14
CA ILE A 168 -3.14 15.15 15.91
C ILE A 168 -2.37 14.22 14.99
N HIS A 169 -1.08 14.46 14.81
CA HIS A 169 -0.23 13.66 13.94
C HIS A 169 1.14 13.39 14.59
N ARG A 170 1.86 12.38 14.10
CA ARG A 170 3.16 11.97 14.64
C ARG A 170 4.15 13.14 14.59
N ASP A 171 4.87 13.36 15.70
CA ASP A 171 6.00 14.29 15.74
C ASP A 171 7.22 13.61 15.09
N ARG A 172 7.31 13.71 13.77
CA ARG A 172 8.31 13.02 12.96
C ARG A 172 9.70 13.61 13.24
N THR A 173 10.66 12.73 13.52
CA THR A 173 12.05 13.16 13.69
C THR A 173 12.70 13.38 12.33
N PHE A 174 13.02 14.65 12.03
CA PHE A 174 13.86 14.99 10.90
C PHE A 174 15.32 15.00 11.36
N THR A 175 16.10 14.01 10.93
CA THR A 175 17.55 14.19 10.90
C THR A 175 17.90 15.02 9.66
N PRO A 176 19.04 15.73 9.59
CA PRO A 176 19.53 16.28 8.34
C PRO A 176 19.84 15.13 7.37
N THR A 177 18.82 14.59 6.73
CA THR A 177 18.96 13.50 5.76
C THR A 177 19.32 14.16 4.45
N ALA A 178 20.60 14.04 4.07
CA ALA A 178 20.95 14.10 2.67
C ALA A 178 20.10 13.05 1.94
N VAL A 179 19.37 13.44 0.90
CA VAL A 179 18.53 12.67 -0.07
C VAL A 179 19.19 11.35 -0.53
N GLY A 180 19.42 10.40 0.38
CA GLY A 180 20.47 9.43 0.15
C GLY A 180 20.52 8.23 1.09
N GLY A 181 19.76 8.17 2.19
CA GLY A 181 19.71 6.96 3.04
C GLY A 181 19.22 5.74 2.27
N ASN A 182 18.05 5.86 1.64
CA ASN A 182 17.44 4.87 0.76
C ASN A 182 18.31 4.56 -0.48
N LEU A 183 18.88 5.58 -1.14
CA LEU A 183 19.74 5.37 -2.30
C LEU A 183 21.07 4.68 -1.95
N LYS A 184 21.67 5.01 -0.81
CA LYS A 184 22.88 4.35 -0.31
C LYS A 184 22.62 2.91 0.06
N LEU A 185 21.47 2.61 0.66
CA LEU A 185 21.11 1.26 1.06
C LEU A 185 21.13 0.28 -0.12
N ILE A 186 20.66 0.73 -1.29
CA ILE A 186 20.65 -0.07 -2.52
C ILE A 186 21.89 0.16 -3.40
N GLY A 187 22.82 1.03 -3.01
CA GLY A 187 24.03 1.34 -3.78
C GLY A 187 23.80 2.17 -5.06
N ALA A 188 22.70 2.91 -5.14
CA ALA A 188 22.43 3.82 -6.25
C ALA A 188 23.41 5.01 -6.28
N ASP A 189 23.82 5.51 -5.11
CA ASP A 189 24.87 6.52 -4.97
C ASP A 189 26.21 6.08 -5.59
N GLN A 190 26.57 4.81 -5.42
CA GLN A 190 27.77 4.21 -6.01
C GLN A 190 27.64 4.08 -7.53
N ALA A 191 26.43 3.81 -8.05
CA ALA A 191 26.16 3.80 -9.48
C ALA A 191 26.29 5.22 -10.07
N HIS A 192 25.73 6.22 -9.41
CA HIS A 192 25.82 7.62 -9.80
C HIS A 192 27.26 8.13 -9.78
N ALA A 193 28.03 7.77 -8.75
CA ALA A 193 29.46 8.11 -8.65
C ALA A 193 30.29 7.53 -9.81
N LYS A 194 29.82 6.45 -10.45
CA LYS A 194 30.41 5.86 -11.65
C LYS A 194 29.86 6.45 -12.96
N GLY A 195 28.96 7.43 -12.87
CA GLY A 195 28.34 8.10 -14.03
C GLY A 195 27.12 7.39 -14.61
N PHE A 196 26.61 6.34 -13.98
CA PHE A 196 25.36 5.72 -14.41
C PHE A 196 24.18 6.59 -13.98
N THR A 197 23.39 7.06 -14.94
CA THR A 197 22.22 7.92 -14.68
C THR A 197 20.92 7.38 -15.26
N GLY A 198 20.97 6.37 -16.14
CA GLY A 198 19.79 5.85 -16.84
C GLY A 198 19.46 6.62 -18.13
N ALA A 199 20.32 7.56 -18.52
CA ALA A 199 20.19 8.32 -19.76
C ALA A 199 20.05 7.40 -20.98
N GLY A 200 19.13 7.76 -21.88
CA GLY A 200 18.78 6.96 -23.07
C GLY A 200 17.75 5.85 -22.81
N GLN A 201 17.31 5.67 -21.57
CA GLN A 201 16.17 4.84 -21.19
C GLN A 201 15.07 5.68 -20.57
N ALA A 202 13.84 5.16 -20.53
CA ALA A 202 12.73 5.75 -19.80
C ALA A 202 12.07 4.76 -18.83
N VAL A 203 11.47 5.28 -17.77
CA VAL A 203 10.55 4.54 -16.89
C VAL A 203 9.13 5.03 -17.15
N ALA A 204 8.22 4.11 -17.45
CA ALA A 204 6.80 4.40 -17.55
C ALA A 204 6.14 4.24 -16.19
N VAL A 205 5.52 5.29 -15.68
CA VAL A 205 4.83 5.32 -14.39
C VAL A 205 3.33 5.34 -14.67
N LEU A 206 2.67 4.21 -14.42
CA LEU A 206 1.23 4.04 -14.56
C LEU A 206 0.59 4.24 -13.19
N ASP A 207 0.17 5.46 -12.92
CA ASP A 207 -0.23 5.91 -11.60
C ASP A 207 -1.29 7.03 -11.69
N THR A 208 -1.41 7.88 -10.67
CA THR A 208 -2.35 9.00 -10.52
C THR A 208 -1.96 10.25 -11.34
N GLY A 209 -1.05 10.11 -12.31
CA GLY A 209 -0.49 11.24 -13.05
C GLY A 209 0.79 11.80 -12.40
N ILE A 210 1.37 12.81 -13.02
CA ILE A 210 2.62 13.45 -12.57
C ILE A 210 2.47 14.96 -12.71
N ASP A 211 2.89 15.72 -11.70
CA ASP A 211 3.12 17.18 -11.84
C ASP A 211 4.25 17.40 -12.84
N ARG A 212 3.86 17.72 -14.07
CA ARG A 212 4.75 17.77 -15.24
C ARG A 212 5.77 18.89 -15.18
N ASP A 213 5.49 19.95 -14.42
CA ASP A 213 6.31 21.16 -14.35
C ASP A 213 7.20 21.16 -13.10
N HIS A 214 7.12 20.11 -12.29
CA HIS A 214 7.93 19.92 -11.10
C HIS A 214 9.43 19.93 -11.45
N PRO A 215 10.26 20.82 -10.84
CA PRO A 215 11.66 21.02 -11.21
C PRO A 215 12.53 19.76 -11.00
N TYR A 216 12.08 18.84 -10.14
CA TYR A 216 12.73 17.56 -9.91
C TYR A 216 12.78 16.66 -11.15
N PHE A 217 11.85 16.79 -12.09
CA PHE A 217 11.89 16.06 -13.36
C PHE A 217 12.64 16.82 -14.45
N GLY A 218 12.64 18.15 -14.38
CA GLY A 218 13.13 18.99 -15.47
C GLY A 218 12.41 18.65 -16.79
N ASN A 219 13.12 18.68 -17.92
CA ASN A 219 12.53 18.40 -19.23
C ASN A 219 12.51 16.89 -19.58
N ARG A 220 12.39 16.00 -18.60
CA ARG A 220 12.53 14.54 -18.80
C ARG A 220 11.19 13.79 -18.87
N ILE A 221 10.05 14.47 -18.77
CA ILE A 221 8.77 13.88 -19.18
C ILE A 221 8.76 13.75 -20.71
N VAL A 222 8.88 12.51 -21.22
CA VAL A 222 9.11 12.23 -22.64
C VAL A 222 7.86 11.76 -23.39
N ALA A 223 6.84 11.26 -22.68
CA ALA A 223 5.54 10.96 -23.23
C ALA A 223 4.48 10.98 -22.13
N GLU A 224 3.24 11.29 -22.50
CA GLU A 224 2.13 11.46 -21.57
C GLU A 224 0.86 10.83 -22.14
N ALA A 225 0.12 10.11 -21.29
CA ALA A 225 -1.20 9.58 -21.60
C ALA A 225 -2.08 9.50 -20.36
N CYS A 226 -3.39 9.50 -20.56
CA CYS A 226 -4.37 9.25 -19.52
C CYS A 226 -5.43 8.28 -20.04
N PHE A 227 -5.78 7.32 -19.17
CA PHE A 227 -6.85 6.36 -19.33
C PHE A 227 -7.62 6.33 -18.02
N SER A 228 -8.71 7.09 -17.93
CA SER A 228 -9.44 7.33 -16.68
C SER A 228 -10.93 7.26 -16.96
N ASN A 229 -11.66 6.40 -16.27
CA ASN A 229 -13.06 6.13 -16.59
C ASN A 229 -13.95 7.37 -16.40
N ALA A 230 -14.94 7.53 -17.28
CA ALA A 230 -15.96 8.59 -17.18
C ALA A 230 -17.34 7.95 -17.28
N GLU A 231 -17.96 7.65 -16.13
CA GLU A 231 -19.28 7.05 -16.03
C GLU A 231 -20.04 7.57 -14.80
N GLN A 232 -21.29 7.14 -14.61
CA GLN A 232 -22.08 7.65 -13.49
C GLN A 232 -21.43 7.30 -12.14
N GLY A 233 -21.07 8.31 -11.35
CA GLY A 233 -20.37 8.15 -10.07
C GLY A 233 -18.84 8.03 -10.20
N VAL A 234 -18.30 8.04 -11.42
CA VAL A 234 -16.87 7.95 -11.69
C VAL A 234 -16.46 9.07 -12.64
N ARG A 235 -15.60 9.97 -12.15
CA ARG A 235 -15.08 11.11 -12.89
C ARG A 235 -13.69 10.80 -13.45
N SER A 236 -13.52 11.10 -14.74
CA SER A 236 -12.21 11.02 -15.37
C SER A 236 -11.27 12.10 -14.83
N LEU A 237 -10.04 11.69 -14.57
CA LEU A 237 -8.90 12.54 -14.24
C LEU A 237 -8.13 13.00 -15.48
N CYS A 238 -8.53 12.59 -16.68
CA CYS A 238 -7.92 13.16 -17.89
C CYS A 238 -8.31 14.65 -17.99
N PRO A 239 -7.36 15.56 -18.31
CA PRO A 239 -7.64 16.99 -18.37
C PRO A 239 -8.78 17.39 -19.31
N ASN A 240 -8.99 16.62 -20.39
CA ASN A 240 -10.10 16.82 -21.33
C ASN A 240 -11.47 16.30 -20.83
N GLY A 241 -11.52 15.70 -19.64
CA GLY A 241 -12.69 15.08 -19.04
C GLY A 241 -13.20 13.81 -19.75
N GLN A 242 -12.45 13.29 -20.72
CA GLN A 242 -12.81 12.09 -21.49
C GLN A 242 -12.20 10.83 -20.89
N PRO A 243 -12.68 9.62 -21.30
CA PRO A 243 -12.08 8.36 -20.88
C PRO A 243 -10.59 8.19 -21.19
N GLN A 244 -10.09 8.96 -22.15
CA GLN A 244 -8.72 8.88 -22.62
C GLN A 244 -8.20 10.22 -23.16
N GLN A 245 -6.91 10.44 -23.00
CA GLN A 245 -6.16 11.55 -23.58
C GLN A 245 -4.71 11.10 -23.84
N THR A 246 -4.08 11.57 -24.91
CA THR A 246 -2.66 11.35 -25.15
C THR A 246 -1.99 12.65 -25.59
N GLY A 247 -0.67 12.72 -25.41
CA GLY A 247 0.11 13.91 -25.73
C GLY A 247 0.31 14.82 -24.53
N ALA A 248 0.99 15.95 -24.76
CA ALA A 248 1.45 16.82 -23.68
C ALA A 248 0.30 17.23 -22.74
N GLY A 249 0.52 17.05 -21.44
CA GLY A 249 -0.40 17.40 -20.36
C GLY A 249 -1.46 16.36 -20.10
N ALA A 250 -1.51 15.26 -20.86
CA ALA A 250 -2.54 14.24 -20.69
C ALA A 250 -2.53 13.61 -19.31
N ALA A 251 -1.37 13.51 -18.66
CA ALA A 251 -1.18 12.85 -17.36
C ALA A 251 -0.94 13.85 -16.22
N ASP A 252 -1.27 15.13 -16.40
CA ASP A 252 -0.97 16.18 -15.43
C ASP A 252 -1.73 15.98 -14.11
N ALA A 253 -0.99 15.91 -13.00
CA ALA A 253 -1.55 15.77 -11.65
C ALA A 253 -1.94 17.11 -11.01
N ALA A 254 -1.58 18.26 -11.61
CA ALA A 254 -1.90 19.60 -11.11
C ALA A 254 -3.24 20.13 -11.66
N THR A 255 -4.20 19.24 -11.95
CA THR A 255 -5.51 19.64 -12.51
C THR A 255 -6.57 19.78 -11.44
N ALA A 256 -7.59 20.62 -11.69
CA ALA A 256 -8.73 20.76 -10.78
C ALA A 256 -9.52 19.45 -10.56
N ALA A 257 -9.38 18.45 -11.44
CA ALA A 257 -10.01 17.14 -11.24
C ALA A 257 -9.35 16.34 -10.11
N CYS A 258 -8.06 16.60 -9.87
CA CYS A 258 -7.26 15.99 -8.81
C CYS A 258 -7.46 16.64 -7.43
N LEU A 259 -8.16 17.78 -7.34
CA LEU A 259 -8.34 18.51 -6.09
C LEU A 259 -9.66 18.17 -5.40
N ALA A 260 -9.62 17.81 -4.12
CA ALA A 260 -10.79 17.71 -3.24
C ALA A 260 -10.53 18.54 -1.98
N ASP A 261 -11.39 19.54 -1.72
CA ASP A 261 -11.27 20.45 -0.57
C ASP A 261 -9.88 21.08 -0.37
N GLY A 262 -9.20 21.36 -1.50
CA GLY A 262 -7.85 21.95 -1.51
C GLY A 262 -6.70 20.95 -1.38
N VAL A 263 -7.00 19.66 -1.18
CA VAL A 263 -6.03 18.56 -1.13
C VAL A 263 -5.87 17.94 -2.52
N ASN A 264 -4.62 17.69 -2.93
CA ASN A 264 -4.33 17.01 -4.20
C ASN A 264 -4.33 15.49 -4.03
N LEU A 265 -5.37 14.84 -4.52
CA LEU A 265 -5.53 13.38 -4.47
C LEU A 265 -4.57 12.63 -5.42
N CYS A 266 -3.98 13.33 -6.40
CA CYS A 266 -3.13 12.76 -7.45
C CYS A 266 -1.62 12.88 -7.13
N GLU A 267 -1.25 13.06 -5.87
CA GLU A 267 0.16 13.26 -5.50
C GLU A 267 1.04 12.01 -5.68
N HIS A 268 0.43 10.83 -5.52
CA HIS A 268 1.13 9.55 -5.45
C HIS A 268 2.01 9.26 -6.67
N GLY A 269 1.53 9.54 -7.89
CA GLY A 269 2.28 9.27 -9.11
C GLY A 269 3.49 10.20 -9.30
N THR A 270 3.38 11.44 -8.82
CA THR A 270 4.51 12.38 -8.75
C THR A 270 5.58 11.86 -7.80
N HIS A 271 5.17 11.30 -6.65
CA HIS A 271 6.08 10.72 -5.65
C HIS A 271 6.84 9.52 -6.21
N VAL A 272 6.10 8.57 -6.77
CA VAL A 272 6.64 7.36 -7.40
C VAL A 272 7.59 7.68 -8.55
N ALA A 273 7.24 8.65 -9.41
CA ALA A 273 8.11 9.09 -10.49
C ALA A 273 9.40 9.73 -9.99
N GLY A 274 9.34 10.49 -8.90
CA GLY A 274 10.50 11.10 -8.26
C GLY A 274 11.49 10.06 -7.73
N ILE A 275 10.99 8.96 -7.16
CA ILE A 275 11.84 7.85 -6.69
C ILE A 275 12.53 7.17 -7.88
N ALA A 276 11.77 6.85 -8.93
CA ALA A 276 12.31 6.11 -10.07
C ALA A 276 13.34 6.93 -10.85
N ALA A 277 13.01 8.20 -11.14
CA ALA A 277 13.76 9.00 -12.10
C ALA A 277 13.77 10.51 -11.79
N GLY A 278 13.44 10.97 -10.59
CA GLY A 278 13.64 12.36 -10.19
C GLY A 278 15.12 12.77 -10.17
N GLY A 279 15.42 14.06 -10.01
CA GLY A 279 16.80 14.58 -10.03
C GLY A 279 17.72 13.96 -8.98
N GLY A 280 17.15 13.49 -7.87
CA GLY A 280 17.78 12.65 -6.84
C GLY A 280 17.12 11.28 -6.69
N GLY A 281 16.47 10.78 -7.74
CA GLY A 281 15.90 9.43 -7.80
C GLY A 281 16.95 8.38 -8.16
N VAL A 282 16.52 7.13 -8.33
CA VAL A 282 17.42 6.03 -8.69
C VAL A 282 18.03 6.22 -10.07
N ALA A 283 17.26 6.63 -11.09
CA ALA A 283 17.74 6.88 -12.45
C ALA A 283 17.60 8.36 -12.86
N PRO A 284 18.45 9.28 -12.34
CA PRO A 284 18.26 10.73 -12.47
C PRO A 284 18.49 11.29 -13.88
N GLY A 285 18.94 10.47 -14.83
CA GLY A 285 19.07 10.80 -16.25
C GLY A 285 18.05 10.11 -17.15
N ALA A 286 17.22 9.20 -16.62
CA ALA A 286 16.19 8.52 -17.41
C ALA A 286 15.06 9.48 -17.80
N GLY A 287 14.42 9.20 -18.94
CA GLY A 287 13.14 9.80 -19.28
C GLY A 287 12.01 9.23 -18.41
N ILE A 288 10.90 9.95 -18.33
CA ILE A 288 9.69 9.54 -17.63
C ILE A 288 8.54 9.51 -18.63
N VAL A 289 7.86 8.37 -18.72
CA VAL A 289 6.59 8.25 -19.44
C VAL A 289 5.48 8.32 -18.40
N ALA A 290 4.75 9.43 -18.37
CA ALA A 290 3.68 9.67 -17.39
C ALA A 290 2.37 9.07 -17.90
N VAL A 291 1.75 8.15 -17.14
CA VAL A 291 0.47 7.56 -17.54
C VAL A 291 -0.52 7.59 -16.37
N GLN A 292 -1.54 8.43 -16.49
CA GLN A 292 -2.65 8.48 -15.52
C GLN A 292 -3.62 7.31 -15.78
N VAL A 293 -3.83 6.44 -14.79
CA VAL A 293 -4.70 5.25 -14.88
C VAL A 293 -5.83 5.20 -13.84
N PHE A 294 -5.82 6.11 -12.88
CA PHE A 294 -6.83 6.25 -11.84
C PHE A 294 -7.99 7.11 -12.30
N SER A 295 -9.15 6.88 -11.68
CA SER A 295 -10.37 7.68 -11.85
C SER A 295 -10.86 8.11 -10.47
N ARG A 296 -11.48 9.28 -10.41
CA ARG A 296 -12.03 9.80 -9.17
C ARG A 296 -13.43 9.24 -8.95
N VAL A 297 -13.69 8.76 -7.75
CA VAL A 297 -15.02 8.33 -7.31
C VAL A 297 -15.46 9.24 -6.19
N ASP A 298 -16.57 9.94 -6.40
CA ASP A 298 -17.19 10.84 -5.43
C ASP A 298 -18.41 10.15 -4.81
N ASP A 299 -18.15 8.99 -4.18
CA ASP A 299 -19.18 8.15 -3.56
C ASP A 299 -18.64 7.54 -2.26
N GLU A 300 -19.10 8.08 -1.13
CA GLU A 300 -18.72 7.65 0.21
C GLU A 300 -19.07 6.18 0.50
N ASP A 301 -20.15 5.65 -0.12
CA ASP A 301 -20.50 4.23 0.04
C ASP A 301 -19.48 3.30 -0.66
N VAL A 302 -18.73 3.84 -1.64
CA VAL A 302 -17.68 3.12 -2.37
C VAL A 302 -16.31 3.35 -1.71
N CYS A 303 -16.02 4.60 -1.37
CA CYS A 303 -14.71 5.05 -0.92
C CYS A 303 -14.49 4.90 0.59
N GLY A 304 -15.54 4.97 1.41
CA GLY A 304 -15.43 5.12 2.86
C GLY A 304 -15.11 6.54 3.33
N GLU A 305 -14.96 7.46 2.39
CA GLU A 305 -14.62 8.87 2.53
C GLU A 305 -15.27 9.66 1.38
N PRO A 306 -15.36 11.00 1.41
CA PRO A 306 -16.12 11.77 0.41
C PRO A 306 -15.68 11.52 -1.04
N SER A 307 -14.40 11.26 -1.27
CA SER A 307 -13.89 10.87 -2.57
C SER A 307 -12.59 10.08 -2.48
N CYS A 308 -12.39 9.13 -3.38
CA CYS A 308 -11.17 8.32 -3.48
C CYS A 308 -10.75 8.14 -4.95
N LEU A 309 -9.53 7.66 -5.16
CA LEU A 309 -9.03 7.31 -6.48
C LEU A 309 -9.00 5.79 -6.68
N LEU A 310 -9.62 5.30 -7.74
CA LEU A 310 -9.61 3.89 -8.12
C LEU A 310 -9.01 3.69 -9.51
N ALA A 311 -8.08 2.75 -9.63
CA ALA A 311 -7.59 2.27 -10.92
C ALA A 311 -8.45 1.12 -11.42
N PHE A 312 -9.09 1.29 -12.57
CA PHE A 312 -9.86 0.22 -13.20
C PHE A 312 -8.94 -0.67 -14.03
N GLU A 313 -9.20 -1.98 -14.05
CA GLU A 313 -8.46 -2.92 -14.91
C GLU A 313 -8.47 -2.46 -16.38
N SER A 314 -9.60 -1.93 -16.87
CA SER A 314 -9.71 -1.40 -18.23
C SER A 314 -8.70 -0.30 -18.53
N SER A 315 -8.46 0.60 -17.57
CA SER A 315 -7.49 1.69 -17.68
C SER A 315 -6.06 1.14 -17.74
N LEU A 316 -5.72 0.23 -16.84
CA LEU A 316 -4.40 -0.42 -16.81
C LEU A 316 -4.11 -1.17 -18.11
N ARG A 317 -5.10 -1.91 -18.63
CA ARG A 317 -4.96 -2.66 -19.88
C ARG A 317 -4.70 -1.74 -21.07
N GLN A 318 -5.42 -0.62 -21.16
CA GLN A 318 -5.23 0.36 -22.23
C GLN A 318 -3.89 1.07 -22.11
N ALA A 319 -3.49 1.43 -20.89
CA ALA A 319 -2.20 2.04 -20.60
C ALA A 319 -1.03 1.14 -21.01
N MET A 320 -1.07 -0.14 -20.66
CA MET A 320 -0.03 -1.11 -21.05
C MET A 320 0.02 -1.34 -22.56
N ASP A 321 -1.15 -1.39 -23.24
CA ASP A 321 -1.19 -1.46 -24.70
C ASP A 321 -0.56 -0.22 -25.33
N TRP A 322 -0.88 0.97 -24.81
CA TRP A 322 -0.30 2.22 -25.29
C TRP A 322 1.21 2.29 -25.07
N VAL A 323 1.71 1.92 -23.89
CA VAL A 323 3.16 1.83 -23.62
C VAL A 323 3.83 0.88 -24.61
N ALA A 324 3.20 -0.26 -24.92
CA ALA A 324 3.73 -1.18 -25.91
C ALA A 324 3.79 -0.60 -27.34
N THR A 325 3.07 0.49 -27.65
CA THR A 325 3.16 1.19 -28.95
C THR A 325 4.25 2.24 -29.02
N LEU A 326 4.84 2.62 -27.88
CA LEU A 326 5.89 3.63 -27.84
C LEU A 326 7.14 3.15 -28.59
N THR A 327 7.77 4.08 -29.28
CA THR A 327 9.00 3.81 -30.06
C THR A 327 10.27 4.23 -29.31
N GLN A 328 10.13 5.06 -28.28
CA GLN A 328 11.23 5.43 -27.40
C GLN A 328 11.66 4.23 -26.53
N PRO A 329 12.95 4.13 -26.15
CA PRO A 329 13.42 3.08 -25.26
C PRO A 329 12.79 3.23 -23.87
N VAL A 330 11.91 2.29 -23.49
CA VAL A 330 11.36 2.16 -22.14
C VAL A 330 12.00 0.92 -21.50
N ALA A 331 12.61 1.07 -20.33
CA ALA A 331 13.23 -0.04 -19.62
C ALA A 331 12.24 -0.76 -18.71
N ALA A 332 11.36 -0.01 -18.04
CA ALA A 332 10.40 -0.57 -17.10
C ALA A 332 9.07 0.19 -17.12
N VAL A 333 7.99 -0.54 -16.88
CA VAL A 333 6.69 -0.05 -16.43
C VAL A 333 6.63 -0.24 -14.92
N ASN A 334 6.34 0.81 -14.17
CA ASN A 334 6.09 0.78 -12.74
C ASN A 334 4.58 0.87 -12.47
N LEU A 335 4.08 -0.05 -11.66
CA LEU A 335 2.71 -0.13 -11.17
C LEU A 335 2.73 -0.13 -9.63
N SER A 336 2.70 1.05 -9.04
CA SER A 336 2.63 1.23 -7.59
C SER A 336 1.17 1.18 -7.10
N LEU A 337 0.51 0.07 -7.41
CA LEU A 337 -0.91 -0.17 -7.17
C LEU A 337 -1.16 -1.66 -6.98
N GLY A 338 -2.28 -2.00 -6.37
CA GLY A 338 -2.64 -3.38 -6.09
C GLY A 338 -4.13 -3.57 -5.87
N GLY A 339 -4.58 -4.81 -6.03
CA GLY A 339 -5.96 -5.23 -5.85
C GLY A 339 -6.06 -6.50 -5.00
N GLU A 340 -6.78 -7.50 -5.50
CA GLU A 340 -7.03 -8.72 -4.75
C GLU A 340 -5.73 -9.47 -4.37
N LEU A 341 -5.72 -10.08 -3.18
CA LEU A 341 -4.60 -10.83 -2.65
C LEU A 341 -4.57 -12.27 -3.18
N SER A 342 -3.37 -12.77 -3.49
CA SER A 342 -3.15 -14.14 -3.94
C SER A 342 -1.94 -14.79 -3.26
N GLU A 343 -2.12 -16.01 -2.73
CA GLU A 343 -1.05 -16.82 -2.15
C GLU A 343 -0.21 -17.54 -3.22
N THR A 344 -0.75 -17.67 -4.44
CA THR A 344 -0.13 -18.37 -5.57
C THR A 344 -0.05 -17.49 -6.81
N ALA A 345 0.79 -17.86 -7.77
CA ALA A 345 0.84 -17.18 -9.06
C ALA A 345 -0.55 -17.16 -9.71
N CYS A 346 -1.00 -15.98 -10.15
CA CYS A 346 -2.37 -15.78 -10.65
C CYS A 346 -2.51 -15.94 -12.17
N ASP A 347 -1.47 -16.42 -12.84
CA ASP A 347 -1.34 -16.60 -14.30
C ASP A 347 -2.55 -17.21 -15.03
N THR A 348 -3.29 -18.11 -14.37
CA THR A 348 -4.37 -18.91 -15.00
C THR A 348 -5.78 -18.50 -14.56
N GLY A 349 -5.90 -17.53 -13.64
CA GLY A 349 -7.20 -16.93 -13.31
C GLY A 349 -7.75 -16.09 -14.47
N GLU A 350 -9.07 -15.85 -14.49
CA GLU A 350 -9.70 -15.04 -15.56
C GLU A 350 -9.05 -13.65 -15.67
N ASP A 351 -8.71 -13.04 -14.53
CA ASP A 351 -8.09 -11.72 -14.45
C ASP A 351 -6.56 -11.81 -14.71
N GLY A 352 -5.85 -12.74 -14.06
CA GLY A 352 -4.39 -12.90 -14.21
C GLY A 352 -3.91 -13.36 -15.58
N ALA A 353 -4.72 -14.12 -16.33
CA ALA A 353 -4.38 -14.51 -17.70
C ALA A 353 -4.26 -13.30 -18.64
N VAL A 354 -5.08 -12.27 -18.41
CA VAL A 354 -5.04 -11.03 -19.20
C VAL A 354 -3.76 -10.26 -18.94
N PHE A 355 -3.44 -9.99 -17.67
CA PHE A 355 -2.24 -9.22 -17.34
C PHE A 355 -0.98 -9.98 -17.67
N LYS A 356 -0.97 -11.31 -17.50
CA LYS A 356 0.14 -12.15 -17.95
C LYS A 356 0.47 -11.93 -19.41
N GLN A 357 -0.52 -11.98 -20.30
CA GLN A 357 -0.29 -11.75 -21.72
C GLN A 357 0.33 -10.38 -22.00
N LYS A 358 -0.12 -9.33 -21.30
CA LYS A 358 0.39 -7.95 -21.46
C LYS A 358 1.80 -7.78 -20.91
N ILE A 359 2.05 -8.33 -19.72
CA ILE A 359 3.37 -8.32 -19.07
C ILE A 359 4.38 -9.10 -19.91
N ASP A 360 4.01 -10.28 -20.41
CA ASP A 360 4.87 -11.09 -21.29
C ASP A 360 5.17 -10.35 -22.60
N ALA A 361 4.18 -9.65 -23.17
CA ALA A 361 4.37 -8.86 -24.39
C ALA A 361 5.29 -7.65 -24.18
N LEU A 362 5.22 -6.98 -23.02
CA LEU A 362 6.14 -5.91 -22.65
C LEU A 362 7.57 -6.45 -22.45
N LEU A 363 7.71 -7.57 -21.72
CA LEU A 363 9.01 -8.20 -21.48
C LEU A 363 9.67 -8.65 -22.78
N ALA A 364 8.89 -9.21 -23.72
CA ALA A 364 9.36 -9.57 -25.06
C ALA A 364 9.85 -8.37 -25.88
N LYS A 365 9.38 -7.15 -25.56
CA LYS A 365 9.89 -5.88 -26.12
C LYS A 365 11.05 -5.28 -25.33
N GLY A 366 11.51 -5.96 -24.28
CA GLY A 366 12.59 -5.48 -23.41
C GLY A 366 12.13 -4.51 -22.33
N VAL A 367 10.83 -4.48 -22.00
CA VAL A 367 10.24 -3.64 -20.96
C VAL A 367 9.84 -4.52 -19.77
N ALA A 368 10.50 -4.36 -18.62
CA ALA A 368 10.08 -5.07 -17.40
C ALA A 368 8.79 -4.47 -16.84
N THR A 369 7.93 -5.27 -16.21
CA THR A 369 6.79 -4.76 -15.44
C THR A 369 7.09 -4.95 -13.96
N VAL A 370 7.23 -3.84 -13.23
CA VAL A 370 7.57 -3.79 -11.80
C VAL A 370 6.32 -3.37 -11.03
N VAL A 371 5.93 -4.16 -10.03
CA VAL A 371 4.64 -4.01 -9.35
C VAL A 371 4.82 -4.06 -7.83
N ALA A 372 4.14 -3.17 -7.11
CA ALA A 372 4.10 -3.19 -5.65
C ALA A 372 3.44 -4.48 -5.13
N ALA A 373 4.05 -5.15 -4.14
CA ALA A 373 3.56 -6.43 -3.63
C ALA A 373 2.26 -6.30 -2.81
N GLY A 374 1.98 -5.13 -2.25
CA GLY A 374 0.84 -4.84 -1.35
C GLY A 374 1.27 -4.63 0.10
N ASN A 375 0.39 -4.03 0.89
CA ASN A 375 0.67 -3.49 2.23
C ASN A 375 -0.17 -4.15 3.35
N GLU A 376 -0.55 -5.41 3.19
CA GLU A 376 -1.48 -6.11 4.07
C GLU A 376 -0.80 -7.10 5.03
N TYR A 377 0.55 -7.08 5.12
CA TYR A 377 1.37 -8.09 5.78
C TYR A 377 1.04 -9.53 5.34
N PHE A 378 0.57 -9.67 4.10
CA PHE A 378 0.04 -10.92 3.56
C PHE A 378 1.15 -11.83 3.05
N GLU A 379 1.00 -13.13 3.28
CA GLU A 379 1.94 -14.16 2.83
C GLU A 379 1.66 -14.57 1.37
N GLY A 380 1.83 -13.61 0.46
CA GLY A 380 1.59 -13.71 -0.97
C GLY A 380 1.86 -12.36 -1.63
N ALA A 381 1.10 -12.04 -2.68
CA ALA A 381 1.17 -10.72 -3.34
C ALA A 381 -0.22 -10.29 -3.82
N SER A 382 -0.41 -8.98 -3.98
CA SER A 382 -1.60 -8.41 -4.59
C SER A 382 -1.63 -8.64 -6.11
N TYR A 383 -2.78 -8.48 -6.73
CA TYR A 383 -2.91 -8.41 -8.17
C TYR A 383 -2.61 -6.99 -8.67
N PRO A 384 -1.83 -6.80 -9.75
CA PRO A 384 -1.25 -7.81 -10.66
C PRO A 384 0.16 -8.29 -10.27
N ALA A 385 0.69 -7.97 -9.09
CA ALA A 385 2.02 -8.43 -8.65
C ALA A 385 2.12 -9.97 -8.55
N CYS A 386 1.01 -10.67 -8.33
CA CYS A 386 0.94 -12.13 -8.35
C CYS A 386 1.18 -12.79 -9.72
N VAL A 387 1.29 -12.02 -10.81
CA VAL A 387 1.59 -12.56 -12.15
C VAL A 387 3.06 -12.96 -12.21
N SER A 388 3.36 -14.20 -12.60
CA SER A 388 4.69 -14.81 -12.48
C SER A 388 5.82 -14.10 -13.24
N THR A 389 5.49 -13.29 -14.24
CA THR A 389 6.45 -12.53 -15.07
C THR A 389 6.52 -11.05 -14.70
N ALA A 390 5.68 -10.59 -13.77
CA ALA A 390 5.89 -9.32 -13.09
C ALA A 390 7.13 -9.42 -12.19
N VAL A 391 7.72 -8.28 -11.85
CA VAL A 391 8.69 -8.16 -10.76
C VAL A 391 7.94 -7.61 -9.56
N ALA A 392 7.56 -8.48 -8.63
CA ALA A 392 6.83 -8.12 -7.42
C ALA A 392 7.78 -7.58 -6.33
N VAL A 393 7.51 -6.38 -5.83
CA VAL A 393 8.43 -5.65 -4.94
C VAL A 393 7.80 -5.39 -3.57
N GLY A 394 8.39 -5.99 -2.53
CA GLY A 394 8.11 -5.69 -1.12
C GLY A 394 8.93 -4.51 -0.59
N ALA A 395 8.60 -4.02 0.61
CA ALA A 395 9.22 -2.85 1.23
C ALA A 395 10.20 -3.21 2.35
N SER A 396 11.29 -2.45 2.44
CA SER A 396 12.24 -2.43 3.56
C SER A 396 12.40 -1.00 4.11
N ASP A 397 12.89 -0.88 5.34
CA ASP A 397 13.23 0.40 5.97
C ASP A 397 14.72 0.77 5.79
N ASP A 398 15.12 1.89 6.40
CA ASP A 398 16.49 2.40 6.37
C ASP A 398 17.46 1.62 7.29
N ALA A 399 16.93 0.82 8.21
CA ALA A 399 17.67 -0.15 9.02
C ALA A 399 17.97 -1.47 8.27
N ASP A 400 17.57 -1.57 6.99
CA ASP A 400 17.66 -2.78 6.18
C ASP A 400 16.83 -3.94 6.77
N ALA A 401 15.72 -3.61 7.42
CA ALA A 401 14.71 -4.55 7.89
C ALA A 401 13.50 -4.55 6.96
N MET A 402 12.81 -5.69 6.88
CA MET A 402 11.57 -5.80 6.12
C MET A 402 10.44 -5.01 6.81
N ALA A 403 9.71 -4.20 6.05
CA ALA A 403 8.61 -3.40 6.59
C ALA A 403 7.47 -4.30 7.12
N ASP A 404 6.90 -3.91 8.25
CA ASP A 404 5.84 -4.61 8.99
C ASP A 404 4.50 -4.69 8.24
N PHE A 405 4.24 -3.78 7.30
CA PHE A 405 3.07 -3.85 6.41
C PHE A 405 3.35 -4.65 5.13
N SER A 406 4.60 -4.93 4.77
CA SER A 406 4.91 -5.47 3.44
C SER A 406 4.33 -6.87 3.26
N ASN A 407 3.64 -7.07 2.13
CA ASN A 407 3.40 -8.42 1.64
C ASN A 407 4.74 -9.13 1.40
N ARG A 408 4.75 -10.44 1.63
CA ARG A 408 5.96 -11.28 1.63
C ARG A 408 5.66 -12.69 1.18
N GLY A 409 6.68 -13.42 0.77
CA GLY A 409 6.59 -14.86 0.53
C GLY A 409 7.04 -15.23 -0.88
N ALA A 410 6.63 -16.41 -1.34
CA ALA A 410 7.15 -17.00 -2.58
C ALA A 410 6.80 -16.22 -3.87
N LEU A 411 5.83 -15.30 -3.80
CA LEU A 411 5.47 -14.43 -4.93
C LEU A 411 6.23 -13.10 -4.95
N VAL A 412 6.97 -12.76 -3.89
CA VAL A 412 7.74 -11.50 -3.84
C VAL A 412 9.14 -11.77 -4.37
N ASP A 413 9.51 -11.06 -5.43
CA ASP A 413 10.79 -11.24 -6.13
C ASP A 413 11.94 -10.46 -5.49
N LEU A 414 11.65 -9.24 -5.02
CA LEU A 414 12.62 -8.31 -4.47
C LEU A 414 12.03 -7.53 -3.30
N PHE A 415 12.88 -7.14 -2.35
CA PHE A 415 12.61 -6.03 -1.44
C PHE A 415 13.36 -4.77 -1.88
N ALA A 416 12.80 -3.59 -1.63
CA ALA A 416 13.48 -2.32 -1.84
C ALA A 416 13.01 -1.28 -0.80
N PRO A 417 13.73 -0.14 -0.63
CA PRO A 417 13.36 0.87 0.36
C PRO A 417 11.94 1.39 0.11
N GLY A 418 11.10 1.30 1.14
CA GLY A 418 9.69 1.67 1.07
C GLY A 418 9.13 2.24 2.36
N VAL A 419 9.97 2.54 3.37
CA VAL A 419 9.58 3.24 4.59
C VAL A 419 10.31 4.58 4.64
N ASP A 420 9.57 5.63 4.99
CA ASP A 420 10.05 7.00 5.13
C ASP A 420 10.84 7.50 3.91
N VAL A 421 10.27 7.24 2.72
CA VAL A 421 10.88 7.63 1.45
C VAL A 421 10.47 9.05 1.07
N GLU A 422 11.43 9.97 1.11
CA GLU A 422 11.24 11.34 0.61
C GLU A 422 11.26 11.38 -0.93
N SER A 423 10.28 12.04 -1.54
CA SER A 423 10.21 12.25 -3.00
C SER A 423 9.30 13.44 -3.35
N SER A 424 9.26 13.79 -4.63
CA SER A 424 8.48 14.91 -5.17
C SER A 424 6.98 14.69 -5.07
N VAL A 425 6.22 15.70 -4.69
CA VAL A 425 4.75 15.74 -4.79
C VAL A 425 4.33 17.01 -5.56
N PRO A 426 3.09 17.13 -6.02
CA PRO A 426 2.66 18.30 -6.78
C PRO A 426 2.94 19.64 -6.10
N ASP A 427 2.97 20.71 -6.91
CA ASP A 427 3.22 22.09 -6.50
C ASP A 427 4.68 22.35 -6.07
N ASN A 428 5.62 21.67 -6.72
CA ASN A 428 7.08 21.79 -6.48
C ASN A 428 7.52 21.39 -5.06
N GLN A 429 6.75 20.52 -4.40
CA GLN A 429 6.98 20.12 -3.01
C GLN A 429 7.64 18.75 -2.91
N MET A 430 8.11 18.43 -1.70
CA MET A 430 8.63 17.10 -1.37
C MET A 430 7.82 16.56 -0.18
N ALA A 431 7.54 15.26 -0.18
CA ALA A 431 6.87 14.59 0.93
C ALA A 431 7.50 13.23 1.22
N VAL A 432 7.27 12.75 2.44
CA VAL A 432 7.73 11.45 2.92
C VAL A 432 6.55 10.49 2.96
N HIS A 433 6.68 9.35 2.28
CA HIS A 433 5.66 8.31 2.24
C HIS A 433 6.25 6.92 2.50
N SER A 434 5.39 6.02 2.98
CA SER A 434 5.70 4.63 3.25
C SER A 434 4.73 3.71 2.51
N GLY A 435 5.24 2.65 1.90
CA GLY A 435 4.48 1.66 1.16
C GLY A 435 5.34 0.83 0.20
N THR A 436 4.84 -0.34 -0.21
CA THR A 436 5.41 -1.08 -1.35
C THR A 436 5.34 -0.28 -2.66
N SER A 437 4.43 0.70 -2.72
CA SER A 437 4.36 1.73 -3.75
C SER A 437 5.64 2.57 -3.88
N MET A 438 6.37 2.79 -2.79
CA MET A 438 7.65 3.51 -2.79
C MET A 438 8.83 2.58 -3.06
N ALA A 439 8.69 1.28 -2.75
CA ALA A 439 9.70 0.27 -3.04
C ALA A 439 9.78 -0.08 -4.53
N ALA A 440 8.64 -0.30 -5.20
CA ALA A 440 8.57 -0.63 -6.63
C ALA A 440 9.37 0.33 -7.55
N PRO A 441 9.25 1.68 -7.43
CA PRO A 441 9.98 2.59 -8.31
C PRO A 441 11.49 2.56 -8.12
N HIS A 442 12.01 2.14 -6.96
CA HIS A 442 13.46 1.92 -6.81
C HIS A 442 13.96 0.83 -7.76
N VAL A 443 13.21 -0.28 -7.90
CA VAL A 443 13.54 -1.38 -8.81
C VAL A 443 13.36 -0.96 -10.27
N ALA A 444 12.29 -0.22 -10.59
CA ALA A 444 12.08 0.31 -11.94
C ALA A 444 13.22 1.24 -12.39
N GLY A 445 13.68 2.14 -11.51
CA GLY A 445 14.84 3.00 -11.76
C GLY A 445 16.14 2.20 -11.88
N ALA A 446 16.34 1.17 -11.05
CA ALA A 446 17.51 0.29 -11.13
C ALA A 446 17.60 -0.44 -12.48
N LEU A 447 16.47 -0.93 -13.01
CA LEU A 447 16.41 -1.55 -14.33
C LEU A 447 16.71 -0.55 -15.46
N ALA A 448 16.25 0.71 -15.35
CA ALA A 448 16.59 1.75 -16.31
C ALA A 448 18.11 2.06 -16.32
N LEU A 449 18.73 2.15 -15.13
CA LEU A 449 20.18 2.29 -15.00
C LEU A 449 20.94 1.12 -15.63
N MET A 450 20.55 -0.12 -15.30
CA MET A 450 21.20 -1.32 -15.81
C MET A 450 21.01 -1.46 -17.32
N LYS A 451 19.83 -1.13 -17.85
CA LYS A 451 19.59 -1.16 -19.29
C LYS A 451 20.37 -0.07 -20.03
N ALA A 452 20.54 1.12 -19.45
CA ALA A 452 21.41 2.15 -20.00
C ALA A 452 22.89 1.70 -19.98
N ALA A 453 23.32 1.03 -18.91
CA ALA A 453 24.68 0.49 -18.77
C ALA A 453 24.96 -0.71 -19.66
N SER A 454 23.92 -1.47 -20.05
CA SER A 454 24.03 -2.67 -20.87
C SER A 454 22.89 -2.73 -21.90
N PRO A 455 22.92 -1.88 -22.95
CA PRO A 455 21.82 -1.73 -23.90
C PRO A 455 21.46 -3.00 -24.66
N ASP A 456 22.44 -3.87 -24.92
CA ASP A 456 22.25 -5.10 -25.68
C ASP A 456 21.80 -6.30 -24.82
N THR A 457 21.85 -6.17 -23.49
CA THR A 457 21.42 -7.26 -22.59
C THR A 457 19.90 -7.37 -22.60
N PRO A 458 19.33 -8.58 -22.82
CA PRO A 458 17.90 -8.80 -22.71
C PRO A 458 17.37 -8.39 -21.33
N MET A 459 16.20 -7.75 -21.28
CA MET A 459 15.65 -7.24 -20.01
C MET A 459 15.40 -8.37 -18.99
N ALA A 460 14.98 -9.55 -19.45
CA ALA A 460 14.83 -10.72 -18.58
C ALA A 460 16.14 -11.09 -17.87
N GLU A 461 17.29 -11.00 -18.55
CA GLU A 461 18.60 -11.26 -17.93
C GLU A 461 18.98 -10.18 -16.90
N LEU A 462 18.60 -8.91 -17.13
CA LEU A 462 18.82 -7.84 -16.16
C LEU A 462 17.97 -8.03 -14.90
N VAL A 463 16.71 -8.45 -15.06
CA VAL A 463 15.82 -8.80 -13.95
C VAL A 463 16.40 -9.95 -13.13
N GLU A 464 16.81 -11.04 -13.78
CA GLU A 464 17.45 -12.16 -13.09
C GLU A 464 18.76 -11.75 -12.41
N LYS A 465 19.53 -10.85 -13.02
CA LYS A 465 20.75 -10.30 -12.40
C LYS A 465 20.43 -9.51 -11.13
N LEU A 466 19.35 -8.73 -11.09
CA LEU A 466 18.91 -8.05 -9.85
C LEU A 466 18.54 -9.06 -8.76
N LYS A 467 17.72 -10.06 -9.10
CA LYS A 467 17.33 -11.12 -8.15
C LYS A 467 18.56 -11.89 -7.64
N ALA A 468 19.52 -12.19 -8.51
CA ALA A 468 20.70 -12.96 -8.17
C ALA A 468 21.77 -12.17 -7.38
N SER A 469 21.75 -10.84 -7.40
CA SER A 469 22.79 -10.00 -6.75
C SER A 469 22.33 -9.29 -5.48
N GLY A 470 21.02 -9.20 -5.26
CA GLY A 470 20.46 -8.56 -4.07
C GLY A 470 20.86 -9.27 -2.76
N ARG A 471 20.83 -8.51 -1.66
CA ARG A 471 21.14 -9.01 -0.32
C ARG A 471 20.05 -9.98 0.14
N PRO A 472 20.33 -11.27 0.41
CA PRO A 472 19.28 -12.22 0.71
C PRO A 472 18.63 -11.94 2.07
N TYR A 473 17.32 -11.70 2.10
CA TYR A 473 16.53 -11.72 3.32
C TYR A 473 15.96 -13.12 3.53
N VAL A 474 16.17 -13.69 4.71
CA VAL A 474 15.67 -15.01 5.11
C VAL A 474 14.62 -14.83 6.19
N TYR A 475 13.37 -15.26 5.94
CA TYR A 475 12.24 -15.12 6.86
C TYR A 475 11.26 -16.31 6.75
N GLN A 476 10.24 -16.34 7.61
CA GLN A 476 9.15 -17.32 7.54
C GLN A 476 7.93 -16.74 6.81
N ALA A 477 7.36 -17.52 5.90
CA ALA A 477 6.06 -17.24 5.29
C ALA A 477 5.37 -18.56 4.89
N ASN A 478 4.06 -18.66 5.11
CA ASN A 478 3.22 -19.84 4.87
C ASN A 478 3.78 -21.12 5.52
N GLY A 479 4.36 -20.98 6.72
CA GLY A 479 4.96 -22.10 7.46
C GLY A 479 6.27 -22.64 6.86
N ALA A 480 6.90 -21.91 5.92
CA ALA A 480 8.16 -22.28 5.31
C ALA A 480 9.18 -21.13 5.37
N GLN A 481 10.47 -21.48 5.42
CA GLN A 481 11.54 -20.51 5.25
C GLN A 481 11.58 -20.06 3.79
N VAL A 482 11.47 -18.75 3.58
CA VAL A 482 11.58 -18.09 2.27
C VAL A 482 12.86 -17.27 2.26
N THR A 483 13.49 -17.19 1.09
CA THR A 483 14.61 -16.29 0.84
C THR A 483 14.26 -15.40 -0.33
N THR A 484 14.22 -14.09 -0.09
CA THR A 484 13.94 -13.08 -1.12
C THR A 484 15.03 -12.01 -1.05
N PRO A 485 15.67 -11.65 -2.16
CA PRO A 485 16.73 -10.64 -2.18
C PRO A 485 16.17 -9.22 -1.96
N ARG A 486 16.87 -8.39 -1.18
CA ARG A 486 16.71 -6.93 -1.18
C ARG A 486 17.63 -6.33 -2.24
N LEU A 487 17.11 -5.40 -3.05
CA LEU A 487 17.79 -4.73 -4.15
C LEU A 487 19.21 -4.24 -3.76
N ASP A 488 20.24 -4.71 -4.46
CA ASP A 488 21.60 -4.18 -4.39
C ASP A 488 22.10 -3.86 -5.81
N LEU A 489 21.85 -2.63 -6.23
CA LEU A 489 22.17 -2.14 -7.57
C LEU A 489 23.69 -2.06 -7.79
N ALA A 490 24.47 -1.73 -6.77
CA ALA A 490 25.92 -1.68 -6.87
C ALA A 490 26.50 -3.08 -7.15
N ALA A 491 26.03 -4.10 -6.43
CA ALA A 491 26.40 -5.50 -6.67
C ALA A 491 25.96 -5.96 -8.07
N ALA A 492 24.73 -5.63 -8.48
CA ALA A 492 24.21 -5.96 -9.80
C ALA A 492 25.06 -5.37 -10.93
N LEU A 493 25.45 -4.10 -10.83
CA LEU A 493 26.30 -3.44 -11.84
C LEU A 493 27.72 -3.98 -11.85
N ALA A 494 28.27 -4.34 -10.68
CA ALA A 494 29.62 -4.91 -10.56
C ALA A 494 29.70 -6.38 -10.99
N GLY A 495 28.57 -7.10 -11.09
CA GLY A 495 28.57 -8.56 -11.23
C GLY A 495 29.19 -9.26 -10.02
N ALA A 496 29.05 -8.65 -8.84
CA ALA A 496 29.63 -9.13 -7.60
C ALA A 496 28.90 -10.39 -7.10
N ALA A 497 29.60 -11.17 -6.27
CA ALA A 497 28.98 -12.29 -5.55
C ALA A 497 27.89 -11.78 -4.59
N THR A 498 26.92 -12.64 -4.29
CA THR A 498 25.82 -12.34 -3.35
C THR A 498 26.35 -11.91 -1.99
N GLN A 499 25.75 -10.86 -1.43
CA GLN A 499 26.00 -10.45 -0.06
C GLN A 499 25.58 -11.55 0.93
N PRO A 500 26.18 -11.62 2.13
CA PRO A 500 25.74 -12.56 3.16
C PRO A 500 24.25 -12.41 3.47
N PRO A 501 23.50 -13.53 3.65
CA PRO A 501 22.10 -13.48 4.04
C PRO A 501 21.89 -12.76 5.38
N VAL A 502 20.74 -12.09 5.49
CA VAL A 502 20.24 -11.48 6.73
C VAL A 502 18.99 -12.21 7.14
N THR A 503 18.95 -12.67 8.38
CA THR A 503 17.70 -13.17 8.96
C THR A 503 16.82 -11.97 9.27
N GLN A 504 15.69 -11.92 8.58
CA GLN A 504 14.62 -11.00 8.90
C GLN A 504 13.68 -11.73 9.87
N THR A 505 13.32 -11.04 10.93
CA THR A 505 12.19 -11.44 11.77
C THR A 505 11.07 -10.49 11.37
N PRO A 506 10.17 -10.90 10.44
CA PRO A 506 8.96 -10.13 10.19
C PRO A 506 8.29 -9.89 11.54
N VAL A 507 8.20 -8.63 11.95
CA VAL A 507 7.40 -8.30 13.12
C VAL A 507 5.99 -8.62 12.67
N VAL A 508 5.41 -9.69 13.22
CA VAL A 508 3.96 -9.87 13.13
C VAL A 508 3.41 -8.59 13.74
N PRO A 509 2.60 -7.78 13.00
CA PRO A 509 1.93 -6.64 13.60
C PRO A 509 1.34 -7.15 14.90
N GLU A 510 1.73 -6.57 16.04
CA GLU A 510 1.36 -7.15 17.31
C GLU A 510 -0.17 -7.32 17.32
N PRO A 511 -0.70 -8.47 17.76
CA PRO A 511 -2.12 -8.54 18.04
C PRO A 511 -2.41 -7.38 18.99
N TRP A 512 -3.33 -6.50 18.60
CA TRP A 512 -3.82 -5.42 19.45
C TRP A 512 -4.06 -6.01 20.85
N PRO A 513 -3.56 -5.38 21.93
CA PRO A 513 -3.76 -5.89 23.27
C PRO A 513 -5.24 -6.22 23.46
N THR A 514 -5.54 -7.47 23.75
CA THR A 514 -6.90 -7.86 24.08
C THR A 514 -7.22 -7.24 25.43
N ASP A 515 -8.14 -6.29 25.45
CA ASP A 515 -8.88 -5.89 26.66
C ASP A 515 -9.66 -7.10 27.18
N ASP A 516 -8.98 -8.00 27.87
CA ASP A 516 -9.61 -9.05 28.66
C ASP A 516 -8.94 -9.10 30.04
N ALA A 517 -9.04 -7.96 30.73
CA ALA A 517 -9.22 -7.96 32.17
C ALA A 517 -10.54 -7.25 32.45
N SER A 518 -11.65 -8.01 32.43
CA SER A 518 -12.84 -7.55 33.16
C SER A 518 -12.43 -7.31 34.63
N PRO A 519 -12.85 -6.19 35.24
CA PRO A 519 -12.64 -5.97 36.66
C PRO A 519 -13.44 -7.00 37.45
N ASP A 520 -12.76 -7.82 38.25
CA ASP A 520 -13.42 -8.71 39.20
C ASP A 520 -14.35 -7.88 40.11
N ASP A 521 -15.64 -8.22 40.05
CA ASP A 521 -16.71 -7.71 40.90
C ASP A 521 -16.41 -8.03 42.37
N PRO A 522 -16.39 -7.03 43.28
CA PRO A 522 -16.04 -7.24 44.68
C PRO A 522 -17.25 -7.74 45.46
N SER A 523 -17.54 -9.04 45.41
CA SER A 523 -18.33 -9.69 46.46
C SER A 523 -18.22 -11.21 46.44
N ASP A 524 -17.28 -11.78 47.21
CA ASP A 524 -17.67 -12.74 48.25
C ASP A 524 -16.55 -12.94 49.28
N GLY A 525 -16.92 -12.90 50.56
CA GLY A 525 -15.98 -12.92 51.68
C GLY A 525 -15.56 -14.33 52.11
N GLY A 526 -14.29 -14.50 52.45
CA GLY A 526 -13.76 -15.68 53.14
C GLY A 526 -12.41 -15.40 53.80
N ALA A 527 -12.39 -15.47 55.14
CA ALA A 527 -11.33 -15.02 56.05
C ALA A 527 -9.98 -15.80 55.98
N PRO A 528 -8.88 -15.24 56.54
CA PRO A 528 -7.51 -15.74 56.36
C PRO A 528 -7.01 -16.63 57.51
N ALA A 529 -5.99 -17.46 57.23
CA ALA A 529 -5.17 -18.15 58.22
C ALA A 529 -3.79 -18.54 57.60
N PRO A 530 -2.74 -18.84 58.38
CA PRO A 530 -1.56 -17.98 58.50
C PRO A 530 -0.26 -18.63 57.99
N GLY A 531 0.77 -17.81 57.80
CA GLY A 531 2.12 -18.26 57.43
C GLY A 531 2.89 -18.94 58.58
N PRO A 532 4.04 -19.58 58.29
CA PRO A 532 4.96 -20.03 59.31
C PRO A 532 6.23 -19.16 59.39
N THR A 533 6.74 -19.13 60.61
CA THR A 533 7.85 -18.38 61.17
C THR A 533 9.22 -19.07 61.02
N ASP A 534 10.23 -18.24 61.27
CA ASP A 534 11.66 -18.44 61.54
C ASP A 534 12.04 -19.61 62.48
N ASP A 535 13.27 -20.13 62.31
CA ASP A 535 14.28 -20.44 63.34
C ASP A 535 15.28 -21.54 62.91
N GLY A 536 16.58 -21.28 63.11
CA GLY A 536 17.52 -22.32 63.58
C GLY A 536 18.90 -22.49 62.92
N ARG A 537 19.88 -21.76 63.45
CA ARG A 537 21.35 -21.98 63.58
C ARG A 537 21.93 -23.38 63.26
N ASP A 538 23.15 -23.45 62.69
CA ASP A 538 24.35 -23.94 63.41
C ASP A 538 25.71 -23.67 62.67
N THR A 539 26.56 -22.89 63.35
CA THR A 539 28.04 -22.85 63.57
C THR A 539 29.10 -23.19 62.49
N GLY A 540 30.15 -22.34 62.42
CA GLY A 540 31.55 -22.78 62.25
C GLY A 540 32.54 -21.81 61.57
N ASP A 541 33.09 -20.85 62.31
CA ASP A 541 34.29 -20.01 62.03
C ASP A 541 35.62 -20.83 62.08
N PRO A 542 36.86 -20.31 61.84
CA PRO A 542 37.31 -19.02 61.26
C PRO A 542 38.51 -19.08 60.25
N ASP A 543 38.89 -17.90 59.75
CA ASP A 543 40.04 -17.44 58.91
C ASP A 543 41.47 -17.80 59.46
N PRO A 544 42.60 -17.73 58.70
CA PRO A 544 43.20 -16.43 58.30
C PRO A 544 44.01 -16.36 56.96
N ALA A 545 44.18 -15.13 56.45
CA ALA A 545 45.19 -14.66 55.46
C ALA A 545 46.67 -14.82 55.95
N PRO A 546 47.78 -14.47 55.23
CA PRO A 546 47.91 -13.64 53.99
C PRO A 546 49.07 -14.00 52.97
N THR A 547 49.16 -13.17 51.91
CA THR A 547 50.38 -12.70 51.19
C THR A 547 50.91 -13.37 49.90
N SER A 548 51.22 -12.50 48.92
CA SER A 548 52.36 -12.51 47.98
C SER A 548 52.25 -13.20 46.61
N THR A 549 51.90 -12.39 45.59
CA THR A 549 52.54 -12.20 44.26
C THR A 549 53.45 -13.29 43.66
N ALA A 550 53.15 -13.74 42.42
CA ALA A 550 54.01 -13.64 41.23
C ALA A 550 53.40 -14.32 39.96
N THR A 551 53.17 -13.49 38.93
CA THR A 551 53.43 -13.65 37.48
C THR A 551 53.13 -14.93 36.68
N SER A 552 52.38 -14.69 35.59
CA SER A 552 52.44 -15.23 34.21
C SER A 552 51.91 -16.64 33.88
N SER A 553 50.78 -16.69 33.15
CA SER A 553 50.55 -17.49 31.91
C SER A 553 49.08 -17.40 31.44
N PRO A 554 48.75 -17.77 30.18
CA PRO A 554 47.78 -17.07 29.33
C PRO A 554 46.31 -17.51 29.53
N VAL A 555 45.41 -16.59 29.22
CA VAL A 555 43.94 -16.77 29.22
C VAL A 555 43.51 -17.64 28.02
N PRO A 556 42.77 -18.74 28.21
CA PRO A 556 42.12 -19.47 27.13
C PRO A 556 40.77 -18.86 26.75
N LEU A 557 40.42 -18.90 25.46
CA LEU A 557 39.15 -18.47 24.87
C LEU A 557 37.95 -19.27 25.41
N PRO A 558 36.74 -18.69 25.49
CA PRO A 558 35.53 -19.43 25.83
C PRO A 558 35.04 -20.30 24.67
N THR A 559 34.85 -21.58 24.94
CA THR A 559 34.16 -22.56 24.09
C THR A 559 32.64 -22.39 24.22
N VAL A 560 31.93 -22.25 23.11
CA VAL A 560 30.46 -22.26 23.07
C VAL A 560 29.97 -23.68 22.80
N THR A 561 29.20 -24.24 23.73
CA THR A 561 28.54 -25.55 23.59
C THR A 561 27.13 -25.34 23.00
N VAL A 562 26.84 -25.96 21.86
CA VAL A 562 25.51 -25.96 21.23
C VAL A 562 24.75 -27.22 21.66
N THR A 563 23.60 -27.03 22.31
CA THR A 563 22.67 -28.13 22.62
C THR A 563 21.67 -28.27 21.47
N VAL A 564 21.71 -29.41 20.77
CA VAL A 564 20.74 -29.75 19.71
C VAL A 564 19.61 -30.57 20.32
N THR A 565 18.41 -30.00 20.38
CA THR A 565 17.19 -30.73 20.72
C THR A 565 16.56 -31.29 19.44
N VAL A 566 16.61 -32.60 19.25
CA VAL A 566 15.88 -33.29 18.17
C VAL A 566 14.50 -33.67 18.69
N THR A 567 13.46 -33.00 18.19
CA THR A 567 12.06 -33.41 18.40
C THR A 567 11.64 -34.29 17.22
N PRO A 568 11.07 -35.49 17.43
CA PRO A 568 10.73 -36.40 16.33
C PRO A 568 9.55 -35.87 15.48
N THR A 569 9.70 -36.10 14.18
CA THR A 569 8.79 -35.84 13.06
C THR A 569 7.35 -36.31 13.29
N PRO A 570 6.30 -35.49 12.98
CA PRO A 570 5.00 -36.02 12.64
C PRO A 570 4.97 -36.47 11.16
N SER A 571 4.65 -37.74 10.95
CA SER A 571 4.42 -38.36 9.64
C SER A 571 3.09 -37.88 9.00
N PRO A 572 2.91 -37.97 7.67
CA PRO A 572 1.86 -37.25 6.94
C PRO A 572 0.54 -38.03 6.85
N SER A 573 -0.59 -37.38 7.17
CA SER A 573 -1.92 -37.68 6.60
C SER A 573 -2.97 -36.67 7.10
N SER A 574 -3.55 -35.87 6.22
CA SER A 574 -4.95 -36.06 5.82
C SER A 574 -5.31 -35.22 4.59
N SER A 575 -6.04 -35.87 3.69
CA SER A 575 -6.63 -35.35 2.45
C SER A 575 -7.47 -34.09 2.65
N ALA A 576 -7.52 -33.21 1.64
CA ALA A 576 -8.48 -32.12 1.51
C ALA A 576 -9.91 -32.59 1.87
N GLY A 577 -10.39 -32.18 3.04
CA GLY A 577 -11.71 -32.57 3.55
C GLY A 577 -12.83 -32.04 2.66
N VAL A 578 -13.76 -32.90 2.28
CA VAL A 578 -15.02 -32.50 1.65
C VAL A 578 -15.80 -31.64 2.65
N CYS A 579 -16.17 -30.43 2.25
CA CYS A 579 -16.97 -29.53 3.07
C CYS A 579 -18.34 -30.12 3.40
N THR A 580 -18.57 -30.45 4.67
CA THR A 580 -19.84 -30.99 5.17
C THR A 580 -20.54 -30.00 6.11
N ARG A 581 -21.87 -30.15 6.22
CA ARG A 581 -22.68 -29.41 7.18
C ARG A 581 -22.32 -29.82 8.61
N GLY A 582 -22.26 -28.84 9.53
CA GLY A 582 -22.07 -29.09 10.95
C GLY A 582 -23.26 -29.80 11.61
N THR A 583 -23.04 -30.36 12.80
CA THR A 583 -24.04 -31.09 13.61
C THR A 583 -24.43 -30.35 14.89
N ALA A 584 -23.97 -29.10 15.08
CA ALA A 584 -24.25 -28.32 16.27
C ALA A 584 -25.72 -27.87 16.31
N GLY A 585 -26.36 -27.95 17.47
CA GLY A 585 -27.83 -27.75 17.61
C GLY A 585 -28.29 -26.33 17.92
N GLY A 586 -27.37 -25.38 18.15
CA GLY A 586 -27.70 -24.02 18.62
C GLY A 586 -27.80 -22.98 17.50
N ARG A 587 -28.77 -22.06 17.59
CA ARG A 587 -28.85 -20.86 16.73
C ARG A 587 -28.09 -19.71 17.37
N MET A 588 -27.29 -19.00 16.58
CA MET A 588 -26.52 -17.82 16.99
C MET A 588 -27.04 -16.58 16.26
N SER A 589 -27.03 -15.44 16.95
CA SER A 589 -27.38 -14.12 16.41
C SER A 589 -26.28 -13.58 15.48
N ALA A 590 -26.56 -12.50 14.75
CA ALA A 590 -25.58 -11.85 13.87
C ALA A 590 -24.33 -11.40 14.63
N ARG A 591 -24.49 -10.89 15.85
CA ARG A 591 -23.38 -10.49 16.72
C ARG A 591 -22.55 -11.69 17.18
N GLN A 592 -23.20 -12.78 17.55
CA GLN A 592 -22.50 -14.01 17.93
C GLN A 592 -21.76 -14.63 16.74
N TRP A 593 -22.37 -14.63 15.55
CA TRP A 593 -21.67 -15.03 14.33
C TRP A 593 -20.54 -14.07 13.96
N ALA A 594 -20.66 -12.77 14.22
CA ALA A 594 -19.58 -11.82 14.01
C ALA A 594 -18.39 -12.17 14.91
N VAL A 595 -18.64 -12.55 16.17
CA VAL A 595 -17.59 -13.02 17.10
C VAL A 595 -16.94 -14.31 16.59
N GLU A 596 -17.74 -15.28 16.14
CA GLU A 596 -17.22 -16.54 15.59
C GLU A 596 -16.38 -16.33 14.32
N VAL A 597 -16.81 -15.43 13.44
CA VAL A 597 -16.17 -15.16 12.15
C VAL A 597 -15.00 -14.16 12.27
N HIS A 598 -14.92 -13.44 13.38
CA HIS A 598 -13.80 -12.54 13.67
C HIS A 598 -12.58 -13.38 14.08
N ARG A 599 -11.44 -13.09 13.44
CA ARG A 599 -10.18 -13.83 13.68
C ARG A 599 -9.90 -13.86 15.18
N SER A 600 -9.57 -15.05 15.69
CA SER A 600 -9.17 -15.34 17.08
C SER A 600 -10.21 -15.14 18.20
N SER A 601 -11.48 -14.83 17.91
CA SER A 601 -12.54 -14.68 18.93
C SER A 601 -13.65 -15.73 18.87
N GLY A 602 -13.62 -16.60 17.86
CA GLY A 602 -14.57 -17.70 17.69
C GLY A 602 -14.13 -19.01 18.34
N THR A 603 -15.10 -19.82 18.74
CA THR A 603 -14.89 -21.20 19.17
C THR A 603 -14.90 -22.20 17.99
N ILE A 604 -15.41 -21.76 16.83
CA ILE A 604 -15.44 -22.56 15.61
C ILE A 604 -14.14 -22.32 14.83
N ALA A 605 -13.44 -23.39 14.47
CA ALA A 605 -12.20 -23.29 13.71
C ALA A 605 -12.38 -22.55 12.37
N ASP A 606 -11.42 -21.66 12.05
CA ASP A 606 -11.41 -20.86 10.81
C ASP A 606 -11.59 -21.72 9.55
N ALA A 607 -10.99 -22.91 9.52
CA ALA A 607 -11.16 -23.86 8.42
C ALA A 607 -12.64 -24.29 8.21
N THR A 608 -13.40 -24.43 9.30
CA THR A 608 -14.83 -24.76 9.27
C THR A 608 -15.68 -23.56 8.85
N LEU A 609 -15.35 -22.36 9.32
CA LEU A 609 -16.05 -21.13 8.95
C LEU A 609 -15.81 -20.78 7.47
N VAL A 610 -14.57 -20.85 7.01
CA VAL A 610 -14.19 -20.71 5.60
C VAL A 610 -14.91 -21.75 4.75
N CYS A 611 -15.06 -22.97 5.25
CA CYS A 611 -15.83 -24.02 4.58
C CYS A 611 -17.32 -23.66 4.45
N TYR A 612 -17.96 -23.10 5.48
CA TYR A 612 -19.36 -22.64 5.41
C TYR A 612 -19.56 -21.46 4.43
N LEU A 613 -18.58 -20.56 4.35
CA LEU A 613 -18.59 -19.43 3.42
C LEU A 613 -18.35 -19.89 1.96
N LYS A 614 -17.51 -20.91 1.75
CA LYS A 614 -17.34 -21.53 0.43
C LYS A 614 -18.61 -22.24 -0.07
N LEU A 615 -19.43 -22.80 0.83
CA LEU A 615 -20.70 -23.44 0.46
C LEU A 615 -21.75 -22.43 -0.04
N ILE A 616 -21.84 -21.22 0.54
CA ILE A 616 -22.81 -20.21 0.08
C ILE A 616 -22.48 -19.68 -1.32
N GLN A 617 -21.19 -19.56 -1.65
CA GLN A 617 -20.74 -19.14 -2.98
C GLN A 617 -21.21 -20.08 -4.08
N LYS A 618 -21.40 -21.38 -3.76
CA LYS A 618 -21.88 -22.40 -4.71
C LYS A 618 -23.40 -22.60 -4.67
N ALA A 619 -24.09 -22.12 -3.64
CA ALA A 619 -25.47 -22.48 -3.36
C ALA A 619 -26.53 -21.51 -3.91
N SER A 620 -26.23 -20.25 -4.29
CA SER A 620 -27.29 -19.37 -4.84
C SER A 620 -26.85 -18.07 -5.56
N LYS A 621 -27.49 -17.78 -6.70
CA LYS A 621 -27.50 -16.46 -7.37
C LYS A 621 -28.39 -15.42 -6.67
N VAL A 622 -29.09 -15.80 -5.59
CA VAL A 622 -30.09 -14.95 -4.88
C VAL A 622 -29.43 -14.01 -3.87
N PHE A 623 -28.15 -14.20 -3.53
CA PHE A 623 -27.47 -13.45 -2.47
C PHE A 623 -26.07 -12.94 -2.89
N PRO A 624 -25.98 -11.98 -3.83
CA PRO A 624 -24.70 -11.46 -4.33
C PRO A 624 -23.91 -10.58 -3.35
N GLU A 625 -24.40 -10.39 -2.12
CA GLU A 625 -23.62 -9.71 -1.05
C GLU A 625 -23.06 -10.73 -0.04
N THR A 626 -23.66 -11.92 0.10
CA THR A 626 -23.00 -13.03 0.80
C THR A 626 -21.92 -13.67 -0.06
N THR A 627 -21.87 -13.40 -1.38
CA THR A 627 -20.67 -13.66 -2.20
C THR A 627 -19.55 -12.67 -1.88
N LYS A 628 -19.85 -11.46 -1.40
CA LYS A 628 -18.83 -10.55 -0.82
C LYS A 628 -18.31 -11.09 0.49
N ALA A 629 -19.07 -11.87 1.26
CA ALA A 629 -18.61 -12.58 2.46
C ALA A 629 -17.72 -13.81 2.14
N SER A 630 -16.89 -13.73 1.09
CA SER A 630 -16.01 -14.81 0.63
C SER A 630 -14.87 -15.14 1.57
N SER A 631 -14.54 -14.22 2.47
CA SER A 631 -13.52 -14.35 3.51
C SER A 631 -14.11 -14.01 4.87
N LEU A 632 -13.44 -14.45 5.93
CA LEU A 632 -13.81 -14.16 7.32
C LEU A 632 -13.94 -12.66 7.57
N GLY A 633 -12.97 -11.85 7.11
CA GLY A 633 -13.01 -10.39 7.27
C GLY A 633 -14.16 -9.72 6.52
N LYS A 634 -14.52 -10.19 5.32
CA LYS A 634 -15.69 -9.65 4.60
C LYS A 634 -17.01 -10.12 5.23
N ALA A 635 -17.08 -11.36 5.70
CA ALA A 635 -18.23 -11.89 6.42
C ALA A 635 -18.47 -11.14 7.76
N TYR A 636 -17.38 -10.83 8.49
CA TYR A 636 -17.42 -9.99 9.69
C TYR A 636 -18.01 -8.60 9.41
N ARG A 637 -17.54 -7.91 8.36
CA ARG A 637 -18.06 -6.60 7.94
C ARG A 637 -19.56 -6.64 7.62
N VAL A 638 -20.02 -7.68 6.93
CA VAL A 638 -21.46 -7.86 6.63
C VAL A 638 -22.28 -8.10 7.91
N LEU A 639 -21.75 -8.87 8.87
CA LEU A 639 -22.43 -9.16 10.13
C LEU A 639 -22.47 -7.96 11.11
N LYS A 640 -21.47 -7.09 11.06
CA LYS A 640 -21.37 -5.87 11.91
C LYS A 640 -22.12 -4.67 11.31
N SER A 641 -22.28 -4.61 9.98
CA SER A 641 -22.89 -3.48 9.31
C SER A 641 -24.37 -3.30 9.70
N SER A 642 -24.73 -2.11 10.20
CA SER A 642 -26.09 -1.80 10.65
C SER A 642 -26.60 -0.42 10.23
N GLY A 643 -25.82 0.36 9.48
CA GLY A 643 -26.15 1.75 9.10
C GLY A 643 -27.38 1.87 8.19
N THR A 644 -27.56 0.94 7.24
CA THR A 644 -28.66 1.00 6.26
C THR A 644 -29.68 -0.13 6.42
N ALA A 645 -30.90 0.07 5.91
CA ALA A 645 -31.93 -0.96 5.89
C ALA A 645 -31.51 -2.20 5.07
N LYS A 646 -30.67 -2.00 4.06
CA LYS A 646 -30.06 -3.05 3.25
C LYS A 646 -29.00 -3.81 4.06
N ALA A 647 -28.10 -3.11 4.74
CA ALA A 647 -27.09 -3.74 5.62
C ALA A 647 -27.73 -4.64 6.68
N LYS A 648 -28.81 -4.17 7.33
CA LYS A 648 -29.56 -4.98 8.31
C LYS A 648 -30.18 -6.24 7.71
N LEU A 649 -30.66 -6.17 6.46
CA LEU A 649 -31.18 -7.34 5.76
C LEU A 649 -30.07 -8.31 5.38
N ASP A 650 -28.93 -7.80 4.92
CA ASP A 650 -27.77 -8.60 4.50
C ASP A 650 -27.12 -9.34 5.70
N ALA A 651 -26.96 -8.65 6.84
CA ALA A 651 -26.52 -9.26 8.09
C ALA A 651 -27.47 -10.39 8.55
N ALA A 652 -28.78 -10.18 8.47
CA ALA A 652 -29.78 -11.17 8.85
C ALA A 652 -29.76 -12.42 7.94
N LEU A 653 -29.53 -12.23 6.64
CA LEU A 653 -29.44 -13.32 5.68
C LEU A 653 -28.18 -14.16 5.87
N LEU A 654 -27.02 -13.53 6.06
CA LEU A 654 -25.76 -14.23 6.34
C LEU A 654 -25.83 -15.01 7.66
N THR A 655 -26.43 -14.41 8.69
CA THR A 655 -26.72 -15.06 9.98
C THR A 655 -27.60 -16.30 9.80
N GLY A 656 -28.64 -16.21 8.98
CA GLY A 656 -29.52 -17.33 8.67
C GLY A 656 -28.80 -18.49 7.98
N TRP A 657 -27.91 -18.17 7.03
CA TRP A 657 -27.10 -19.17 6.35
C TRP A 657 -26.12 -19.88 7.28
N LEU A 658 -25.35 -19.14 8.07
CA LEU A 658 -24.35 -19.72 8.97
C LEU A 658 -25.01 -20.65 10.01
N ASN A 659 -26.17 -20.26 10.55
CA ASN A 659 -26.98 -21.13 11.40
C ASN A 659 -27.43 -22.42 10.71
N TRP A 660 -27.79 -22.37 9.42
CA TRP A 660 -28.12 -23.57 8.67
C TRP A 660 -26.89 -24.44 8.44
N ALA A 661 -25.79 -23.86 7.96
CA ALA A 661 -24.54 -24.56 7.64
C ALA A 661 -23.90 -25.21 8.87
N HIS A 662 -24.03 -24.59 10.04
CA HIS A 662 -23.53 -25.10 11.31
C HIS A 662 -24.40 -26.19 11.94
N GLY A 663 -25.64 -26.37 11.45
CA GLY A 663 -26.57 -27.39 11.95
C GLY A 663 -27.67 -26.86 12.87
N GLY A 664 -27.57 -25.59 13.32
CA GLY A 664 -28.46 -24.97 14.29
C GLY A 664 -29.89 -24.68 13.80
N ALA A 665 -30.17 -24.82 12.49
CA ALA A 665 -31.51 -24.65 11.94
C ALA A 665 -31.83 -25.61 10.79
N ASN A 666 -32.99 -26.28 10.84
CA ASN A 666 -33.54 -27.01 9.70
C ASN A 666 -34.25 -26.04 8.76
N ALA A 667 -33.54 -25.52 7.77
CA ALA A 667 -34.11 -24.63 6.76
C ALA A 667 -34.57 -25.41 5.53
N THR A 668 -35.67 -24.96 4.93
CA THR A 668 -36.20 -25.46 3.66
C THR A 668 -35.63 -24.65 2.50
N THR A 669 -35.48 -25.26 1.31
CA THR A 669 -35.07 -24.55 0.08
C THR A 669 -36.15 -23.63 -0.53
N ALA A 670 -37.32 -23.50 0.10
CA ALA A 670 -38.43 -22.67 -0.37
C ALA A 670 -38.39 -21.26 0.23
N LEU A 671 -38.28 -20.24 -0.62
CA LEU A 671 -38.22 -18.83 -0.21
C LEU A 671 -39.60 -18.30 0.25
N LYS A 672 -39.64 -17.71 1.43
CA LYS A 672 -40.80 -16.97 1.97
C LYS A 672 -40.94 -15.60 1.29
N ALA A 673 -42.11 -14.97 1.43
CA ALA A 673 -42.41 -13.67 0.82
C ALA A 673 -41.41 -12.56 1.24
N ALA A 674 -40.92 -12.58 2.48
CA ALA A 674 -39.92 -11.63 2.99
C ALA A 674 -38.54 -11.78 2.32
N GLU A 675 -38.17 -13.00 1.92
CA GLU A 675 -36.87 -13.31 1.28
C GLU A 675 -36.88 -12.96 -0.22
N LYS A 676 -38.06 -12.84 -0.84
CA LYS A 676 -38.23 -12.45 -2.24
C LYS A 676 -38.18 -10.93 -2.48
N VAL A 677 -38.18 -10.12 -1.42
CA VAL A 677 -38.24 -8.64 -1.51
C VAL A 677 -37.00 -8.06 -2.19
N ARG A 678 -35.80 -8.61 -1.91
CA ARG A 678 -34.54 -8.17 -2.53
C ARG A 678 -34.40 -8.58 -4.00
N LEU A 679 -35.09 -9.63 -4.43
CA LEU A 679 -35.15 -10.05 -5.84
C LEU A 679 -36.06 -9.12 -6.68
N SER A 680 -36.82 -8.22 -6.04
CA SER A 680 -37.48 -7.13 -6.74
C SER A 680 -36.51 -5.95 -6.86
N GLY A 681 -36.12 -5.59 -8.09
CA GLY A 681 -35.18 -4.50 -8.35
C GLY A 681 -35.67 -3.08 -7.99
N LYS A 682 -36.74 -2.95 -7.21
CA LYS A 682 -37.38 -1.67 -6.81
C LYS A 682 -37.83 -1.64 -5.33
N ALA A 683 -37.30 -2.50 -4.46
CA ALA A 683 -37.75 -2.55 -3.07
C ALA A 683 -37.39 -1.27 -2.30
N SER A 684 -38.40 -0.60 -1.73
CA SER A 684 -38.18 0.60 -0.92
C SER A 684 -37.54 0.28 0.44
N SER A 685 -36.86 1.26 1.05
CA SER A 685 -36.25 1.13 2.38
C SER A 685 -37.26 0.66 3.45
N ALA A 686 -38.53 1.02 3.33
CA ALA A 686 -39.59 0.53 4.22
C ALA A 686 -39.89 -0.98 4.03
N ALA A 687 -39.83 -1.49 2.79
CA ALA A 687 -39.99 -2.91 2.51
C ALA A 687 -38.80 -3.72 3.04
N LEU A 688 -37.58 -3.23 2.84
CA LEU A 688 -36.35 -3.86 3.37
C LEU A 688 -36.34 -3.89 4.90
N ARG A 689 -36.74 -2.80 5.57
CA ARG A 689 -36.89 -2.75 7.04
C ARG A 689 -37.89 -3.79 7.57
N ARG A 690 -39.03 -3.99 6.89
CA ARG A 690 -40.03 -5.00 7.27
C ARG A 690 -39.52 -6.42 7.07
N ALA A 691 -38.80 -6.68 5.98
CA ALA A 691 -38.17 -7.96 5.72
C ALA A 691 -37.11 -8.30 6.78
N ALA A 692 -36.22 -7.36 7.11
CA ALA A 692 -35.21 -7.53 8.15
C ALA A 692 -35.82 -7.85 9.52
N LYS A 693 -36.91 -7.16 9.91
CA LYS A 693 -37.67 -7.47 11.14
C LYS A 693 -38.35 -8.85 11.15
N THR A 694 -38.64 -9.41 9.97
CA THR A 694 -39.30 -10.72 9.84
C THR A 694 -38.29 -11.87 9.92
N LEU A 695 -37.06 -11.66 9.46
CA LEU A 695 -35.98 -12.66 9.49
C LEU A 695 -35.25 -12.74 10.85
N THR A 696 -35.36 -11.70 11.66
CA THR A 696 -34.79 -11.62 13.00
C THR A 696 -35.70 -12.20 14.09
N ARG A 697 -36.94 -12.57 13.75
CA ARG A 697 -37.86 -13.36 14.58
C ARG A 697 -37.84 -14.81 14.11
#